data_AF-A0AA39E6B0-F1
#
_entry.id   AF-A0AA39E6B0-F1
#
_cell.length_a   1.000
_cell.length_b   1.000
_cell.length_c   1.000
_cell.angle_alpha   90.00
_cell.angle_beta   90.00
_cell.angle_gamma   90.00
#
_symmetry.space_group_name_H-M   'P 1'
#
loop_
_entity.id
_entity.type
_entity.pdbx_description
1 polymer ?
#
loop_
_entity_poly.entity_id
_entity_poly.type
_entity_poly.pdbx_seq_one_letter_code
_entity_poly.pdbx_strand_id
1 'polypeptide(L)'
;MESSEEEDDLDYPINDGITPQSKIDSIYQSNTEKGIRKLCCELLVLKDAVENLRGNMRTKYLAFLRISDEVVEMEHELIELQKHISAQGILVQDLMSGVCRELEEWNKANGDIHEAQQDPQIGELQDPFPNNIVDAKTIFLEKIDVLLAEHKVEEAIDALDAEERNSPDLKSSGDTSPTEASSYRSAFLKRKAMLEDQLVEITEQPLVGTLELKKALSGLIKLGKGPLAHQLLLKSYGSRLQKTIEAFLPACSSCPKTYSATLSKLVFSLISLTTKESGSTFGDDPVYTNRIVQWAEWEIESFVRLVKENAPPSESISALRAAGICVQASLSHCSLLESQGLKLSKLLMVLLRPYIEEVLELNFRRARRVILDLDAIDESFPLSPRFASPLSAFSRSSDTILIDSGIRFMYNVNEIVEQLTPLTILHFGGSILSRISQLFAKYVGVLIKALPGPSEDDNLTELKEDIPFRAETDAQQLALLGIAFTVAELLPMAIWRTQNESKEPGSGPTENIVHTASAMESKEWRRHIQHSLDELRDHFCRQYVLNFIYSREGKTQLNAQIYLNGKGDDLIWDAGPLPSLPSLPSLPFQVLIMRFCAMTADVICEAAAVSNCGWRCITWKGENTENFACQANRDSGNMVV
;
A
#
# COMPACT_ATOMS: atom_id res chain seq x y z
N MET A 1 57.83 -0.77 66.99
CA MET A 1 56.44 -0.31 67.02
C MET A 1 55.76 -1.04 65.88
N GLU A 2 55.12 -2.16 66.25
CA GLU A 2 54.36 -3.14 65.45
C GLU A 2 53.08 -2.47 64.88
N SER A 3 52.72 -2.64 63.60
CA SER A 3 52.08 -3.77 62.87
C SER A 3 50.54 -3.79 62.94
N SER A 4 49.91 -3.85 61.75
CA SER A 4 48.63 -4.51 61.36
C SER A 4 47.99 -3.67 60.23
N GLU A 5 48.07 -3.98 58.93
CA GLU A 5 47.55 -5.13 58.15
C GLU A 5 46.02 -5.31 58.17
N GLU A 6 45.51 -5.69 56.98
CA GLU A 6 44.16 -6.16 56.56
C GLU A 6 43.19 -5.06 56.07
N GLU A 7 43.09 -4.82 54.75
CA GLU A 7 42.34 -5.58 53.70
C GLU A 7 40.83 -5.35 53.76
N ASP A 8 40.28 -4.62 52.78
CA ASP A 8 39.39 -5.24 51.79
C ASP A 8 39.00 -4.26 50.67
N ASP A 9 39.21 -4.74 49.45
CA ASP A 9 38.84 -4.17 48.16
C ASP A 9 37.32 -3.91 48.05
N LEU A 10 36.94 -2.76 47.49
CA LEU A 10 35.74 -2.65 46.66
C LEU A 10 35.97 -1.55 45.61
N ASP A 11 36.06 -2.01 44.36
CA ASP A 11 36.19 -1.25 43.13
C ASP A 11 35.36 0.05 43.10
N TYR A 12 36.06 1.15 42.84
CA TYR A 12 35.47 2.35 42.24
C TYR A 12 35.50 2.20 40.71
N PRO A 13 34.36 2.29 40.01
CA PRO A 13 34.36 2.82 38.66
C PRO A 13 34.08 4.31 38.71
N ILE A 14 35.05 5.04 38.19
CA ILE A 14 35.07 6.45 37.82
C ILE A 14 33.70 6.89 37.25
N ASN A 15 33.08 7.84 37.93
CA ASN A 15 31.82 8.45 37.55
C ASN A 15 32.09 9.53 36.48
N ASP A 16 32.30 9.12 35.24
CA ASP A 16 32.35 10.04 34.07
C ASP A 16 31.03 9.91 33.29
N GLY A 17 29.98 10.45 33.89
CA GLY A 17 28.67 10.60 33.29
C GLY A 17 28.19 12.02 33.51
N ILE A 18 28.50 12.90 32.57
CA ILE A 18 27.96 14.26 32.48
C ILE A 18 26.44 14.15 32.55
N THR A 19 25.87 14.48 33.71
CA THR A 19 24.44 14.51 33.91
C THR A 19 23.90 15.77 33.21
N PRO A 20 22.91 15.67 32.30
CA PRO A 20 22.35 16.85 31.66
C PRO A 20 21.67 17.72 32.72
N GLN A 21 22.19 18.93 32.92
CA GLN A 21 21.69 19.94 33.86
C GLN A 21 20.28 20.49 33.53
N SER A 22 19.52 19.84 32.65
CA SER A 22 18.19 20.31 32.20
C SER A 22 17.05 19.98 33.16
N LYS A 23 17.26 19.15 34.19
CA LYS A 23 16.16 18.58 35.00
C LYS A 23 16.09 19.02 36.47
N ILE A 24 16.93 19.94 36.96
CA ILE A 24 16.93 20.30 38.40
C ILE A 24 16.38 21.69 38.75
N ASP A 25 16.27 22.68 37.84
CA ASP A 25 15.96 24.06 38.28
C ASP A 25 14.73 24.75 37.64
N SER A 26 13.71 24.03 37.14
CA SER A 26 12.57 24.73 36.49
C SER A 26 11.65 25.50 37.45
N ILE A 27 11.72 25.21 38.76
CA ILE A 27 10.87 25.78 39.81
C ILE A 27 11.47 27.09 40.39
N TYR A 28 12.79 27.30 40.31
CA TYR A 28 13.47 28.47 40.88
C TYR A 28 14.06 29.45 39.85
N GLN A 29 13.91 29.20 38.55
CA GLN A 29 14.49 30.05 37.50
C GLN A 29 13.66 31.29 37.17
N SER A 30 14.32 32.45 37.14
CA SER A 30 13.69 33.71 36.75
C SER A 30 13.20 33.68 35.29
N ASN A 31 12.15 34.45 34.97
CA ASN A 31 11.63 34.56 33.60
C ASN A 31 12.70 35.03 32.59
N THR A 32 13.66 35.84 33.03
CA THR A 32 14.81 36.29 32.23
C THR A 32 15.71 35.11 31.86
N GLU A 33 15.95 34.19 32.79
CA GLU A 33 16.79 33.01 32.58
C GLU A 33 16.13 31.98 31.64
N LYS A 34 14.80 31.82 31.73
CA LYS A 34 14.01 31.03 30.77
C LYS A 34 14.06 31.64 29.37
N GLY A 35 13.98 32.98 29.27
CA GLY A 35 14.12 33.72 28.02
C GLY A 35 15.50 33.55 27.37
N ILE A 36 16.58 33.66 28.16
CA ILE A 36 17.96 33.45 27.69
C ILE A 36 18.15 32.01 27.19
N ARG A 37 17.65 31.00 27.94
CA ARG A 37 17.74 29.60 27.51
C ARG A 37 16.99 29.34 26.20
N LYS A 38 15.79 29.90 26.04
CA LYS A 38 15.02 29.80 24.80
C LYS A 38 15.80 30.39 23.62
N LEU A 39 16.41 31.56 23.80
CA LEU A 39 17.25 32.19 22.78
C LEU A 39 18.48 31.32 22.43
N CYS A 40 19.13 30.71 23.44
CA CYS A 40 20.25 29.80 23.22
C CYS A 40 19.82 28.53 22.46
N CYS A 41 18.63 27.97 22.74
CA CYS A 41 18.08 26.85 21.98
C CYS A 41 17.78 27.25 20.53
N GLU A 42 17.17 28.41 20.29
CA GLU A 42 16.91 28.93 18.94
C GLU A 42 18.23 29.18 18.17
N LEU A 43 19.27 29.70 18.82
CA LEU A 43 20.60 29.87 18.24
C LEU A 43 21.28 28.54 17.90
N LEU A 44 21.07 27.49 18.70
CA LEU A 44 21.57 26.15 18.39
C LEU A 44 20.85 25.53 17.19
N VAL A 45 19.54 25.68 17.09
CA VAL A 45 18.76 25.24 15.92
C VAL A 45 19.22 26.00 14.66
N LEU A 46 19.46 27.31 14.77
CA LEU A 46 19.98 28.11 13.66
C LEU A 46 21.39 27.67 13.24
N LYS A 47 22.26 27.36 14.21
CA LYS A 47 23.61 26.83 13.93
C LYS A 47 23.52 25.51 13.15
N ASP A 48 22.68 24.58 13.59
CA ASP A 48 22.49 23.28 12.91
C ASP A 48 21.93 23.46 11.49
N ALA A 49 20.98 24.39 11.30
CA ALA A 49 20.46 24.73 9.98
C ALA A 49 21.55 25.30 9.04
N VAL A 50 22.47 26.13 9.55
CA VAL A 50 23.60 26.69 8.79
C VAL A 50 24.63 25.61 8.46
N GLU A 51 24.93 24.71 9.38
CA GLU A 51 25.84 23.58 9.14
C GLU A 51 25.27 22.61 8.10
N ASN A 52 23.96 22.31 8.18
CA ASN A 52 23.24 21.53 7.16
C ASN A 52 23.24 22.23 5.80
N LEU A 53 23.01 23.55 5.74
CA LEU A 53 23.08 24.32 4.50
C LEU A 53 24.50 24.28 3.90
N ARG A 54 25.54 24.39 4.73
CA ARG A 54 26.95 24.29 4.31
C ARG A 54 27.29 22.90 3.78
N GLY A 55 26.80 21.84 4.44
CA GLY A 55 26.93 20.46 3.96
C GLY A 55 26.21 20.23 2.63
N ASN A 56 24.99 20.75 2.49
CA ASN A 56 24.20 20.70 1.26
C ASN A 56 24.88 21.46 0.11
N MET A 57 25.42 22.66 0.36
CA MET A 57 26.19 23.39 -0.64
C MET A 57 27.47 22.66 -1.06
N ARG A 58 28.22 22.07 -0.12
CA ARG A 58 29.44 21.33 -0.42
C ARG A 58 29.17 20.08 -1.26
N THR A 59 28.12 19.34 -0.94
CA THR A 59 27.71 18.15 -1.70
C THR A 59 27.21 18.50 -3.08
N LYS A 60 26.39 19.56 -3.23
CA LYS A 60 25.96 20.07 -4.53
C LYS A 60 27.11 20.59 -5.39
N TYR A 61 28.07 21.29 -4.79
CA TYR A 61 29.26 21.76 -5.51
C TYR A 61 30.14 20.60 -6.00
N LEU A 62 30.32 19.56 -5.17
CA LEU A 62 31.03 18.35 -5.59
C LEU A 62 30.29 17.58 -6.69
N ALA A 63 28.96 17.50 -6.61
CA ALA A 63 28.15 16.90 -7.69
C ALA A 63 28.28 17.70 -8.99
N PHE A 64 28.25 19.03 -8.93
CA PHE A 64 28.47 19.90 -10.08
C PHE A 64 29.86 19.69 -10.72
N LEU A 65 30.91 19.58 -9.90
CA LEU A 65 32.26 19.31 -10.42
C LEU A 65 32.36 17.95 -11.12
N ARG A 66 31.76 16.90 -10.55
CA ARG A 66 31.73 15.57 -11.18
C ARG A 66 31.01 15.59 -12.53
N ILE A 67 29.82 16.20 -12.56
CA ILE A 67 29.05 16.35 -13.80
C ILE A 67 29.84 17.17 -14.83
N SER A 68 30.55 18.21 -14.40
CA SER A 68 31.37 19.02 -15.30
C SER A 68 32.53 18.22 -15.90
N ASP A 69 33.15 17.34 -15.12
CA ASP A 69 34.22 16.44 -15.57
C ASP A 69 33.68 15.39 -16.57
N GLU A 70 32.54 14.77 -16.24
CA GLU A 70 31.83 13.83 -17.13
C GLU A 70 31.44 14.49 -18.47
N VAL A 71 31.05 15.76 -18.46
CA VAL A 71 30.75 16.53 -19.69
C VAL A 71 32.01 16.74 -20.53
N VAL A 72 33.15 17.00 -19.90
CA VAL A 72 34.43 17.13 -20.61
C VAL A 72 34.84 15.77 -21.20
N GLU A 73 34.71 14.67 -20.48
CA GLU A 73 34.96 13.33 -21.03
C GLU A 73 34.05 13.02 -22.23
N MET A 74 32.76 13.31 -22.12
CA MET A 74 31.79 13.16 -23.22
C MET A 74 32.14 14.03 -24.45
N GLU A 75 32.71 15.22 -24.24
CA GLU A 75 33.20 16.07 -25.35
C GLU A 75 34.36 15.38 -26.10
N HIS A 76 35.28 14.72 -25.38
CA HIS A 76 36.36 13.96 -25.99
C HIS A 76 35.83 12.77 -26.81
N GLU A 77 34.87 12.03 -26.26
CA GLU A 77 34.20 10.93 -26.98
C GLU A 77 33.49 11.43 -28.25
N LEU A 78 32.85 12.60 -28.19
CA LEU A 78 32.18 13.20 -29.35
C LEU A 78 33.18 13.58 -30.45
N ILE A 79 34.34 14.11 -30.08
CA ILE A 79 35.43 14.41 -31.03
C ILE A 79 35.95 13.12 -31.66
N GLU A 80 36.07 12.04 -30.90
CA GLU A 80 36.47 10.73 -31.42
C GLU A 80 35.43 10.15 -32.38
N LEU A 81 34.14 10.25 -32.05
CA LEU A 81 33.05 9.86 -32.93
C LEU A 81 33.06 10.66 -34.24
N GLN A 82 33.29 11.98 -34.17
CA GLN A 82 33.41 12.83 -35.35
C GLN A 82 34.57 12.38 -36.25
N LYS A 83 35.71 11.98 -35.67
CA LYS A 83 36.84 11.41 -36.43
C LYS A 83 36.44 10.11 -37.12
N HIS A 84 35.75 9.21 -36.42
CA HIS A 84 35.27 7.95 -37.01
C HIS A 84 34.28 8.18 -38.16
N ILE A 85 33.32 9.09 -37.99
CA ILE A 85 32.36 9.45 -39.05
C ILE A 85 33.10 10.05 -40.25
N SER A 86 34.08 10.92 -40.02
CA SER A 86 34.88 11.50 -41.10
C SER A 86 35.69 10.45 -41.84
N ALA A 87 36.30 9.50 -41.14
CA ALA A 87 37.03 8.38 -41.74
C ALA A 87 36.10 7.46 -42.56
N GLN A 88 34.91 7.17 -42.05
CA GLN A 88 33.89 6.44 -42.80
C GLN A 88 33.42 7.23 -44.03
N GLY A 89 33.28 8.55 -43.93
CA GLY A 89 32.95 9.42 -45.05
C GLY A 89 33.97 9.34 -46.19
N ILE A 90 35.27 9.31 -45.85
CA ILE A 90 36.35 9.12 -46.82
C ILE A 90 36.23 7.75 -47.50
N LEU A 91 36.00 6.67 -46.74
CA LEU A 91 35.83 5.33 -47.31
C LEU A 91 34.63 5.23 -48.26
N VAL A 92 33.51 5.87 -47.92
CA VAL A 92 32.33 5.94 -48.78
C VAL A 92 32.63 6.73 -50.06
N GLN A 93 33.36 7.83 -49.95
CA GLN A 93 33.75 8.64 -51.11
C GLN A 93 34.74 7.91 -52.01
N ASP A 94 35.70 7.19 -51.44
CA ASP A 94 36.63 6.32 -52.16
C ASP A 94 35.89 5.20 -52.88
N LEU A 95 34.92 4.56 -52.21
CA LEU A 95 34.06 3.54 -52.81
C LEU A 95 33.25 4.12 -53.98
N MET A 96 32.59 5.27 -53.79
CA MET A 96 31.84 5.92 -54.87
C MET A 96 32.75 6.27 -56.05
N SER A 97 33.97 6.78 -55.80
CA SER A 97 34.92 7.09 -56.86
C SER A 97 35.45 5.85 -57.58
N GLY A 98 35.67 4.74 -56.86
CA GLY A 98 36.10 3.46 -57.40
C GLY A 98 35.02 2.82 -58.27
N VAL A 99 33.77 2.77 -57.77
CA VAL A 99 32.62 2.23 -58.51
C VAL A 99 32.31 3.07 -59.75
N CYS A 100 32.39 4.39 -59.68
CA CYS A 100 32.22 5.25 -60.85
C CYS A 100 33.30 4.99 -61.92
N ARG A 101 34.56 4.79 -61.52
CA ARG A 101 35.66 4.47 -62.44
C ARG A 101 35.47 3.11 -63.10
N GLU A 102 35.12 2.08 -62.33
CA GLU A 102 34.85 0.73 -62.87
C GLU A 102 33.64 0.73 -63.82
N LEU A 103 32.60 1.51 -63.50
CA LEU A 103 31.42 1.66 -64.35
C LEU A 103 31.73 2.40 -65.67
N GLU A 104 32.60 3.42 -65.63
CA GLU A 104 33.09 4.10 -66.84
C GLU A 104 33.97 3.20 -67.72
N GLU A 105 34.80 2.35 -67.11
CA GLU A 105 35.62 1.34 -67.81
C GLU A 105 34.73 0.28 -68.47
N TRP A 106 33.70 -0.20 -67.77
CA TRP A 106 32.69 -1.12 -68.32
C TRP A 106 31.89 -0.51 -69.47
N ASN A 107 31.49 0.76 -69.35
CA ASN A 107 30.77 1.46 -70.42
C ASN A 107 31.63 1.68 -71.67
N LYS A 108 32.96 1.85 -71.51
CA LYS A 108 33.89 1.89 -72.65
C LYS A 108 34.09 0.52 -73.28
N ALA A 109 34.15 -0.55 -72.49
CA ALA A 109 34.27 -1.92 -72.98
C ALA A 109 33.03 -2.39 -73.78
N ASN A 110 31.84 -1.91 -73.41
CA ASN A 110 30.59 -2.22 -74.12
C ASN A 110 30.36 -1.36 -75.39
N GLY A 111 31.15 -0.30 -75.61
CA GLY A 111 31.02 0.59 -76.76
C GLY A 111 31.49 0.02 -78.10
N ASP A 112 32.26 -1.08 -78.09
CA ASP A 112 32.91 -1.66 -79.28
C ASP A 112 32.18 -2.88 -79.88
N ILE A 113 30.96 -3.22 -79.44
CA ILE A 113 30.20 -4.38 -79.95
C ILE A 113 29.11 -3.98 -80.96
N HIS A 114 29.44 -3.10 -81.90
CA HIS A 114 28.60 -2.83 -83.07
C HIS A 114 29.45 -2.86 -84.34
N GLU A 115 29.84 -4.07 -84.79
CA GLU A 115 29.98 -4.42 -86.21
C GLU A 115 30.37 -5.91 -86.35
N ALA A 116 29.38 -6.77 -86.59
CA ALA A 116 29.47 -7.96 -87.46
C ALA A 116 28.15 -8.74 -87.42
N GLN A 117 27.25 -8.42 -88.34
CA GLN A 117 26.26 -9.39 -88.81
C GLN A 117 26.99 -10.47 -89.62
N GLN A 118 26.79 -11.74 -89.30
CA GLN A 118 26.52 -12.79 -90.28
C GLN A 118 26.09 -14.10 -89.59
N ASP A 119 24.87 -14.51 -89.91
CA ASP A 119 24.36 -15.88 -89.78
C ASP A 119 25.10 -16.79 -90.78
N PRO A 120 25.28 -18.11 -90.51
CA PRO A 120 24.35 -19.05 -91.14
C PRO A 120 24.03 -20.31 -90.31
N GLN A 121 22.73 -20.57 -90.16
CA GLN A 121 21.98 -21.80 -90.51
C GLN A 121 22.52 -23.22 -90.19
N ILE A 122 21.62 -23.96 -89.51
CA ILE A 122 21.26 -25.39 -89.61
C ILE A 122 22.01 -26.39 -88.73
N GLY A 123 21.21 -27.09 -87.91
CA GLY A 123 21.53 -28.39 -87.32
C GLY A 123 20.33 -28.92 -86.52
N GLU A 124 19.33 -29.48 -87.20
CA GLU A 124 18.33 -30.34 -86.57
C GLU A 124 19.03 -31.51 -85.88
N LEU A 125 18.90 -31.59 -84.56
CA LEU A 125 19.03 -32.82 -83.78
C LEU A 125 17.86 -32.86 -82.80
N GLN A 126 16.85 -33.63 -83.17
CA GLN A 126 15.89 -34.15 -82.19
C GLN A 126 16.68 -34.97 -81.18
N ASP A 127 16.59 -34.61 -79.91
CA ASP A 127 16.95 -35.49 -78.80
C ASP A 127 15.74 -35.59 -77.85
N PRO A 128 15.45 -36.78 -77.30
CA PRO A 128 14.14 -37.17 -76.82
C PRO A 128 13.85 -36.55 -75.46
N PHE A 129 12.60 -36.15 -75.23
CA PHE A 129 12.09 -35.72 -73.92
C PHE A 129 12.40 -36.76 -72.83
N PRO A 130 13.08 -36.35 -71.75
CA PRO A 130 12.48 -36.51 -70.42
C PRO A 130 12.64 -35.24 -69.54
N ASN A 131 11.78 -35.10 -68.52
CA ASN A 131 12.05 -34.34 -67.28
C ASN A 131 11.84 -32.81 -67.19
N ASN A 132 11.07 -32.15 -68.06
CA ASN A 132 10.80 -30.70 -67.90
C ASN A 132 10.09 -30.33 -66.57
N ILE A 133 9.33 -31.26 -65.97
CA ILE A 133 8.63 -31.06 -64.69
C ILE A 133 9.55 -31.30 -63.48
N VAL A 134 10.49 -32.25 -63.58
CA VAL A 134 11.44 -32.57 -62.50
C VAL A 134 12.45 -31.42 -62.36
N ASP A 135 12.90 -30.85 -63.48
CA ASP A 135 13.86 -29.76 -63.52
C ASP A 135 13.29 -28.46 -62.94
N ALA A 136 12.03 -28.12 -63.26
CA ALA A 136 11.36 -26.95 -62.70
C ALA A 136 11.21 -27.02 -61.17
N LYS A 137 10.98 -28.21 -60.61
CA LYS A 137 10.85 -28.44 -59.16
C LYS A 137 12.19 -28.31 -58.43
N THR A 138 13.28 -28.81 -59.02
CA THR A 138 14.63 -28.63 -58.47
C THR A 138 15.06 -27.17 -58.51
N ILE A 139 14.81 -26.48 -59.62
CA ILE A 139 15.10 -25.04 -59.76
C ILE A 139 14.34 -24.20 -58.72
N PHE A 140 13.06 -24.53 -58.46
CA PHE A 140 12.30 -23.84 -57.40
C PHE A 140 12.92 -24.04 -56.01
N LEU A 141 13.30 -25.27 -55.67
CA LEU A 141 13.91 -25.56 -54.37
C LEU A 141 15.26 -24.86 -54.20
N GLU A 142 16.08 -24.80 -55.25
CA GLU A 142 17.34 -24.04 -55.28
C GLU A 142 17.09 -22.54 -55.10
N LYS A 143 16.06 -21.99 -55.76
CA LYS A 143 15.66 -20.59 -55.56
C LYS A 143 15.31 -20.29 -54.09
N ILE A 144 14.60 -21.20 -53.41
CA ILE A 144 14.32 -21.05 -51.98
C ILE A 144 15.61 -21.10 -51.16
N ASP A 145 16.54 -22.01 -51.47
CA ASP A 145 17.81 -22.08 -50.76
C ASP A 145 18.63 -20.79 -50.92
N VAL A 146 18.63 -20.18 -52.11
CA VAL A 146 19.25 -18.87 -52.35
C VAL A 146 18.57 -17.79 -51.52
N LEU A 147 17.23 -17.72 -51.50
CA LEU A 147 16.50 -16.72 -50.72
C LEU A 147 16.74 -16.89 -49.20
N LEU A 148 16.81 -18.12 -48.71
CA LEU A 148 17.14 -18.42 -47.32
C LEU A 148 18.58 -18.03 -46.97
N ALA A 149 19.53 -18.23 -47.89
CA ALA A 149 20.92 -17.81 -47.72
C ALA A 149 21.10 -16.28 -47.77
N GLU A 150 20.28 -15.59 -48.56
CA GLU A 150 20.26 -14.13 -48.67
C GLU A 150 19.43 -13.44 -47.56
N HIS A 151 18.86 -14.19 -46.62
CA HIS A 151 17.96 -13.70 -45.57
C HIS A 151 16.74 -12.91 -46.11
N LYS A 152 16.30 -13.21 -47.33
CA LYS A 152 15.09 -12.63 -47.95
C LYS A 152 13.83 -13.38 -47.50
N VAL A 153 13.57 -13.30 -46.20
CA VAL A 153 12.55 -14.09 -45.49
C VAL A 153 11.14 -13.88 -46.07
N GLU A 154 10.74 -12.63 -46.34
CA GLU A 154 9.42 -12.32 -46.90
C GLU A 154 9.21 -12.89 -48.30
N GLU A 155 10.21 -12.77 -49.19
CA GLU A 155 10.16 -13.33 -50.55
C GLU A 155 10.11 -14.86 -50.51
N ALA A 156 10.84 -15.49 -49.58
CA ALA A 156 10.81 -16.92 -49.37
C ALA A 156 9.43 -17.42 -48.88
N ILE A 157 8.79 -16.69 -47.95
CA ILE A 157 7.44 -17.01 -47.46
C ILE A 157 6.43 -16.96 -48.62
N ASP A 158 6.41 -15.87 -49.38
CA ASP A 158 5.44 -15.69 -50.45
C ASP A 158 5.65 -16.70 -51.60
N ALA A 159 6.91 -17.05 -51.91
CA ALA A 159 7.23 -18.10 -52.88
C ALA A 159 6.78 -19.50 -52.43
N LEU A 160 6.98 -19.85 -51.15
CA LEU A 160 6.54 -21.14 -50.59
C LEU A 160 5.01 -21.24 -50.50
N ASP A 161 4.33 -20.18 -50.07
CA ASP A 161 2.86 -20.16 -50.01
C ASP A 161 2.23 -20.26 -51.41
N ALA A 162 2.81 -19.58 -52.40
CA ALA A 162 2.38 -19.70 -53.79
C ALA A 162 2.56 -21.13 -54.33
N GLU A 163 3.68 -21.79 -54.07
CA GLU A 163 3.92 -23.17 -54.51
C GLU A 163 2.97 -24.15 -53.81
N GLU A 164 2.77 -24.03 -52.49
CA GLU A 164 1.86 -24.88 -51.73
C GLU A 164 0.40 -24.75 -52.21
N ARG A 165 0.01 -23.55 -52.65
CA ARG A 165 -1.31 -23.27 -53.21
C ARG A 165 -1.47 -23.73 -54.66
N ASN A 166 -0.41 -23.85 -55.44
CA ASN A 166 -0.51 -24.15 -56.87
C ASN A 166 -0.13 -25.60 -57.22
N SER A 167 0.64 -26.28 -56.37
CA SER A 167 1.17 -27.62 -56.65
C SER A 167 0.16 -28.74 -56.33
N PRO A 168 -0.22 -29.60 -57.29
CA PRO A 168 -1.11 -30.74 -57.04
C PRO A 168 -0.46 -31.82 -56.15
N ASP A 169 0.88 -31.96 -56.22
CA ASP A 169 1.65 -32.96 -55.43
C ASP A 169 1.70 -32.63 -53.93
N LEU A 170 1.47 -31.36 -53.57
CA LEU A 170 1.36 -30.91 -52.19
C LEU A 170 -0.07 -31.05 -51.64
N LYS A 171 -1.09 -31.20 -52.49
CA LYS A 171 -2.51 -31.21 -52.10
C LYS A 171 -3.15 -32.60 -51.96
N SER A 172 -2.56 -33.67 -52.49
CA SER A 172 -3.18 -35.00 -52.46
C SER A 172 -2.98 -35.71 -51.11
N SER A 173 -4.10 -35.90 -50.39
CA SER A 173 -4.17 -36.67 -49.14
C SER A 173 -4.51 -38.15 -49.34
N GLY A 174 -4.54 -38.67 -50.57
CA GLY A 174 -4.92 -40.05 -50.83
C GLY A 174 -4.43 -40.56 -52.17
N ASP A 175 -3.65 -41.64 -52.12
CA ASP A 175 -3.43 -42.67 -53.14
C ASP A 175 -3.32 -42.22 -54.60
N THR A 176 -2.10 -42.01 -55.11
CA THR A 176 -1.58 -42.65 -56.35
C THR A 176 -0.13 -42.21 -56.72
N SER A 177 0.77 -43.21 -56.78
CA SER A 177 2.19 -43.24 -57.20
C SER A 177 3.28 -42.75 -56.19
N PRO A 178 4.34 -43.54 -55.87
CA PRO A 178 4.87 -43.56 -54.50
C PRO A 178 6.32 -43.08 -54.27
N THR A 179 7.08 -42.56 -55.26
CA THR A 179 8.54 -42.37 -55.04
C THR A 179 9.07 -40.95 -55.28
N GLU A 180 8.64 -40.24 -56.34
CA GLU A 180 9.15 -38.88 -56.64
C GLU A 180 8.29 -37.77 -56.00
N ALA A 181 6.97 -37.97 -55.91
CA ALA A 181 6.06 -37.04 -55.23
C ALA A 181 6.35 -36.95 -53.72
N SER A 182 6.78 -38.06 -53.10
CA SER A 182 7.23 -38.09 -51.70
C SER A 182 8.57 -37.39 -51.50
N SER A 183 9.52 -37.55 -52.43
CA SER A 183 10.83 -36.90 -52.42
C SER A 183 10.71 -35.38 -52.46
N TYR A 184 10.02 -34.84 -53.46
CA TYR A 184 9.83 -33.40 -53.62
C TYR A 184 9.06 -32.80 -52.43
N ARG A 185 7.96 -33.43 -52.00
CA ARG A 185 7.19 -33.01 -50.82
C ARG A 185 8.06 -32.97 -49.56
N SER A 186 8.91 -33.98 -49.34
CA SER A 186 9.81 -34.00 -48.19
C SER A 186 10.87 -32.89 -48.24
N ALA A 187 11.44 -32.63 -49.42
CA ALA A 187 12.43 -31.57 -49.65
C ALA A 187 11.83 -30.16 -49.50
N PHE A 188 10.57 -29.99 -49.91
CA PHE A 188 9.78 -28.78 -49.71
C PHE A 188 9.52 -28.53 -48.21
N LEU A 189 9.01 -29.54 -47.49
CA LEU A 189 8.76 -29.45 -46.05
C LEU A 189 10.05 -29.15 -45.26
N LYS A 190 11.19 -29.70 -45.70
CA LYS A 190 12.49 -29.39 -45.09
C LYS A 190 12.84 -27.90 -45.20
N ARG A 191 12.68 -27.30 -46.38
CA ARG A 191 12.94 -25.85 -46.57
C ARG A 191 11.94 -24.97 -45.84
N LYS A 192 10.67 -25.39 -45.79
CA LYS A 192 9.63 -24.75 -44.97
C LYS A 192 10.01 -24.78 -43.48
N ALA A 193 10.56 -25.89 -42.98
CA ALA A 193 11.08 -26.00 -41.62
C ALA A 193 12.32 -25.11 -41.39
N MET A 194 13.26 -25.04 -42.35
CA MET A 194 14.42 -24.14 -42.25
C MET A 194 14.00 -22.66 -42.17
N LEU A 195 12.99 -22.27 -42.94
CA LEU A 195 12.42 -20.92 -42.86
C LEU A 195 11.72 -20.66 -41.52
N GLU A 196 10.99 -21.65 -41.01
CA GLU A 196 10.41 -21.60 -39.66
C GLU A 196 11.50 -21.38 -38.61
N ASP A 197 12.60 -22.14 -38.67
CA ASP A 197 13.72 -22.00 -37.73
C ASP A 197 14.37 -20.60 -37.81
N GLN A 198 14.57 -20.05 -39.01
CA GLN A 198 15.07 -18.67 -39.18
C GLN A 198 14.13 -17.62 -38.58
N LEU A 199 12.81 -17.79 -38.76
CA LEU A 199 11.82 -16.89 -38.16
C LEU A 199 11.81 -16.98 -36.64
N VAL A 200 11.89 -18.18 -36.08
CA VAL A 200 12.01 -18.39 -34.63
C VAL A 200 13.28 -17.72 -34.11
N GLU A 201 14.42 -17.92 -34.77
CA GLU A 201 15.70 -17.31 -34.40
C GLU A 201 15.59 -15.78 -34.34
N ILE A 202 14.95 -15.16 -35.34
CA ILE A 202 14.68 -13.71 -35.33
C ILE A 202 13.87 -13.32 -34.10
N THR A 203 12.84 -14.08 -33.70
CA THR A 203 12.03 -13.72 -32.51
C THR A 203 12.74 -13.91 -31.17
N GLU A 204 13.76 -14.78 -31.10
CA GLU A 204 14.49 -15.08 -29.86
C GLU A 204 15.65 -14.12 -29.59
N GLN A 205 16.02 -13.31 -30.57
CA GLN A 205 17.11 -12.35 -30.41
C GLN A 205 16.81 -11.31 -29.30
N PRO A 206 17.79 -10.95 -28.44
CA PRO A 206 17.53 -10.12 -27.25
C PRO A 206 17.10 -8.66 -27.52
N LEU A 207 17.38 -8.15 -28.71
CA LEU A 207 17.26 -6.72 -29.09
C LEU A 207 16.33 -6.50 -30.29
N VAL A 208 15.45 -7.46 -30.59
CA VAL A 208 14.57 -7.41 -31.76
C VAL A 208 13.64 -6.21 -31.67
N GLY A 209 13.61 -5.41 -32.74
CA GLY A 209 12.68 -4.30 -32.84
C GLY A 209 11.23 -4.79 -32.79
N THR A 210 10.31 -4.04 -32.19
CA THR A 210 8.89 -4.43 -32.14
C THR A 210 8.30 -4.64 -33.55
N LEU A 211 8.83 -3.93 -34.55
CA LEU A 211 8.44 -4.10 -35.95
C LEU A 211 8.96 -5.42 -36.55
N GLU A 212 10.22 -5.78 -36.28
CA GLU A 212 10.84 -7.02 -36.76
C GLU A 212 10.16 -8.25 -36.15
N LEU A 213 9.87 -8.18 -34.84
CA LEU A 213 9.08 -9.20 -34.15
C LEU A 213 7.74 -9.41 -34.85
N LYS A 214 6.99 -8.33 -35.15
CA LYS A 214 5.70 -8.43 -35.85
C LYS A 214 5.84 -9.06 -37.24
N LYS A 215 6.87 -8.68 -38.00
CA LYS A 215 7.13 -9.27 -39.32
C LYS A 215 7.38 -10.76 -39.21
N ALA A 216 8.28 -11.18 -38.31
CA ALA A 216 8.60 -12.58 -38.10
C ALA A 216 7.36 -13.40 -37.67
N LEU A 217 6.56 -12.86 -36.74
CA LEU A 217 5.31 -13.49 -36.30
C LEU A 217 4.28 -13.60 -37.43
N SER A 218 4.14 -12.55 -38.26
CA SER A 218 3.24 -12.58 -39.42
C SER A 218 3.68 -13.63 -40.45
N GLY A 219 4.99 -13.81 -40.62
CA GLY A 219 5.56 -14.87 -41.45
C GLY A 219 5.21 -16.26 -40.93
N LEU A 220 5.37 -16.49 -39.63
CA LEU A 220 4.98 -17.76 -39.00
C LEU A 220 3.47 -18.05 -39.14
N ILE A 221 2.63 -17.02 -39.02
CA ILE A 221 1.17 -17.15 -39.27
C ILE A 221 0.90 -17.56 -40.72
N LYS A 222 1.55 -16.91 -41.70
CA LYS A 222 1.44 -17.27 -43.13
C LYS A 222 1.87 -18.72 -43.40
N LEU A 223 2.88 -19.22 -42.69
CA LEU A 223 3.34 -20.62 -42.79
C LEU A 223 2.40 -21.63 -42.12
N GLY A 224 1.30 -21.19 -41.51
CA GLY A 224 0.35 -22.03 -40.78
C GLY A 224 0.76 -22.34 -39.33
N LYS A 225 1.78 -21.65 -38.79
CA LYS A 225 2.31 -21.84 -37.43
C LYS A 225 1.78 -20.80 -36.44
N GLY A 226 0.48 -20.49 -36.51
CA GLY A 226 -0.20 -19.54 -35.63
C GLY A 226 0.01 -19.78 -34.12
N PRO A 227 -0.17 -21.02 -33.59
CA PRO A 227 0.07 -21.30 -32.18
C PRO A 227 1.51 -21.07 -31.72
N LEU A 228 2.49 -21.40 -32.57
CA LEU A 228 3.90 -21.16 -32.29
C LEU A 228 4.20 -19.65 -32.28
N ALA A 229 3.70 -18.92 -33.28
CA ALA A 229 3.81 -17.47 -33.34
C ALA A 229 3.22 -16.81 -32.08
N HIS A 230 2.03 -17.22 -31.65
CA HIS A 230 1.41 -16.69 -30.44
C HIS A 230 2.24 -16.99 -29.19
N GLN A 231 2.81 -18.19 -29.07
CA GLN A 231 3.71 -18.54 -27.97
C GLN A 231 4.98 -17.67 -27.95
N LEU A 232 5.59 -17.41 -29.11
CA LEU A 232 6.78 -16.58 -29.23
C LEU A 232 6.48 -15.10 -28.92
N LEU A 233 5.30 -14.59 -29.30
CA LEU A 233 4.83 -13.29 -28.87
C LEU A 233 4.83 -13.20 -27.34
N LEU A 234 4.16 -14.12 -26.64
CA LEU A 234 4.09 -14.09 -25.18
C LEU A 234 5.48 -14.22 -24.52
N LYS A 235 6.33 -15.10 -25.06
CA LYS A 235 7.71 -15.29 -24.58
C LYS A 235 8.55 -14.00 -24.71
N SER A 236 8.46 -13.32 -25.85
CA SER A 236 9.21 -12.08 -26.10
C SER A 236 8.75 -10.94 -25.18
N TYR A 237 7.44 -10.76 -25.00
CA TYR A 237 6.90 -9.75 -24.10
C TYR A 237 7.19 -10.06 -22.63
N GLY A 238 7.09 -11.33 -22.20
CA GLY A 238 7.50 -11.76 -20.86
C GLY A 238 8.98 -11.49 -20.58
N SER A 239 9.87 -11.82 -21.53
CA SER A 239 11.31 -11.52 -21.42
C SER A 239 11.58 -10.01 -21.31
N ARG A 240 10.88 -9.19 -22.10
CA ARG A 240 10.97 -7.72 -22.02
C ARG A 240 10.49 -7.19 -20.67
N LEU A 241 9.40 -7.74 -20.13
CA LEU A 241 8.91 -7.38 -18.81
C LEU A 241 9.96 -7.66 -17.74
N GLN A 242 10.49 -8.87 -17.75
CA GLN A 242 11.48 -9.31 -16.78
C GLN A 242 12.73 -8.42 -16.80
N LYS A 243 13.30 -8.14 -17.98
CA LYS A 243 14.42 -7.19 -18.12
C LYS A 243 14.09 -5.80 -17.58
N THR A 244 12.88 -5.31 -17.84
CA THR A 244 12.43 -3.99 -17.36
C THR A 244 12.31 -3.98 -15.83
N ILE A 245 11.79 -5.04 -15.24
CA ILE A 245 11.70 -5.21 -13.79
C ILE A 245 13.09 -5.32 -13.16
N GLU A 246 13.98 -6.14 -13.73
CA GLU A 246 15.37 -6.31 -13.28
C GLU A 246 16.15 -4.99 -13.30
N ALA A 247 15.97 -4.17 -14.34
CA ALA A 247 16.55 -2.82 -14.40
C ALA A 247 15.94 -1.85 -13.38
N PHE A 248 14.66 -2.04 -13.04
CA PHE A 248 13.94 -1.20 -12.08
C PHE A 248 14.28 -1.54 -10.62
N LEU A 249 14.47 -2.82 -10.29
CA LEU A 249 14.64 -3.32 -8.92
C LEU A 249 15.71 -2.58 -8.09
N PRO A 250 16.93 -2.29 -8.60
CA PRO A 250 17.96 -1.59 -7.82
C PRO A 250 17.54 -0.19 -7.36
N ALA A 251 16.78 0.53 -8.20
CA ALA A 251 16.30 1.89 -7.89
C ALA A 251 15.19 1.90 -6.82
N CYS A 252 14.54 0.75 -6.56
CA CYS A 252 13.37 0.63 -5.70
C CYS A 252 13.68 0.75 -4.20
N SER A 253 14.91 0.41 -3.80
CA SER A 253 15.38 0.51 -2.41
C SER A 253 15.24 1.93 -1.84
N SER A 254 15.26 2.95 -2.70
CA SER A 254 15.14 4.36 -2.32
C SER A 254 13.71 4.81 -2.01
N CYS A 255 12.67 4.14 -2.53
CA CYS A 255 11.27 4.58 -2.43
C CYS A 255 10.27 3.40 -2.27
N PRO A 256 10.35 2.64 -1.16
CA PRO A 256 9.56 1.42 -0.99
C PRO A 256 8.03 1.64 -0.92
N LYS A 257 7.58 2.87 -0.63
CA LYS A 257 6.15 3.23 -0.56
C LYS A 257 5.48 3.30 -1.95
N THR A 258 6.23 3.62 -3.01
CA THR A 258 5.69 3.80 -4.37
C THR A 258 6.03 2.63 -5.30
N TYR A 259 6.92 1.74 -4.86
CA TYR A 259 7.35 0.54 -5.58
C TYR A 259 6.18 -0.26 -6.16
N SER A 260 5.20 -0.60 -5.34
CA SER A 260 4.06 -1.43 -5.75
C SER A 260 3.20 -0.78 -6.83
N ALA A 261 3.03 0.55 -6.79
CA ALA A 261 2.30 1.29 -7.82
C ALA A 261 3.06 1.32 -9.15
N THR A 262 4.37 1.56 -9.12
CA THR A 262 5.20 1.59 -10.33
C THR A 262 5.28 0.20 -10.97
N LEU A 263 5.50 -0.84 -10.17
CA LEU A 263 5.51 -2.21 -10.65
C LEU A 263 4.15 -2.61 -11.25
N SER A 264 3.05 -2.23 -10.59
CA SER A 264 1.70 -2.42 -11.12
C SER A 264 1.54 -1.72 -12.48
N LYS A 265 1.98 -0.47 -12.62
CA LYS A 265 1.94 0.22 -13.91
C LYS A 265 2.71 -0.53 -15.00
N LEU A 266 3.92 -1.01 -14.70
CA LEU A 266 4.75 -1.76 -15.66
C LEU A 266 4.06 -3.05 -16.12
N VAL A 267 3.64 -3.90 -15.18
CA VAL A 267 3.03 -5.20 -15.48
C VAL A 267 1.72 -5.03 -16.24
N PHE A 268 0.80 -4.22 -15.71
CA PHE A 268 -0.54 -4.09 -16.29
C PHE A 268 -0.54 -3.34 -17.63
N SER A 269 0.35 -2.35 -17.81
CA SER A 269 0.48 -1.69 -19.12
C SER A 269 1.02 -2.62 -20.18
N LEU A 270 1.95 -3.51 -19.82
CA LEU A 270 2.47 -4.51 -20.75
C LEU A 270 1.41 -5.57 -21.07
N ILE A 271 0.66 -6.06 -20.09
CA ILE A 271 -0.47 -6.97 -20.33
C ILE A 271 -1.47 -6.33 -21.31
N SER A 272 -1.81 -5.06 -21.10
CA SER A 272 -2.68 -4.33 -22.03
C SER A 272 -2.09 -4.24 -23.44
N LEU A 273 -0.80 -3.92 -23.55
CA LEU A 273 -0.12 -3.82 -24.84
C LEU A 273 -0.12 -5.17 -25.57
N THR A 274 0.28 -6.24 -24.90
CA THR A 274 0.31 -7.60 -25.47
C THR A 274 -1.09 -8.06 -25.90
N THR A 275 -2.12 -7.72 -25.14
CA THR A 275 -3.51 -8.06 -25.48
C THR A 275 -3.96 -7.37 -26.76
N LYS A 276 -3.69 -6.06 -26.88
CA LYS A 276 -4.00 -5.29 -28.11
C LYS A 276 -3.21 -5.80 -29.31
N GLU A 277 -1.92 -6.08 -29.12
CA GLU A 277 -1.05 -6.55 -30.18
C GLU A 277 -1.44 -7.94 -30.67
N SER A 278 -1.77 -8.85 -29.75
CA SER A 278 -2.27 -10.18 -30.11
C SER A 278 -3.61 -10.08 -30.85
N GLY A 279 -4.57 -9.28 -30.37
CA GLY A 279 -5.84 -9.07 -31.09
C GLY A 279 -5.64 -8.51 -32.50
N SER A 280 -4.66 -7.62 -32.70
CA SER A 280 -4.34 -7.06 -34.02
C SER A 280 -3.67 -8.03 -34.99
N THR A 281 -2.96 -9.04 -34.48
CA THR A 281 -2.16 -9.98 -35.28
C THR A 281 -2.85 -11.33 -35.48
N PHE A 282 -3.58 -11.82 -34.48
CA PHE A 282 -4.23 -13.13 -34.48
C PHE A 282 -5.77 -13.05 -34.57
N GLY A 283 -6.36 -11.86 -34.43
CA GLY A 283 -7.82 -11.67 -34.38
C GLY A 283 -8.45 -12.20 -33.09
N ASP A 284 -9.79 -12.23 -33.05
CA ASP A 284 -10.57 -12.66 -31.88
C ASP A 284 -10.76 -14.20 -31.84
N ASP A 285 -9.69 -14.96 -31.99
CA ASP A 285 -9.73 -16.41 -31.82
C ASP A 285 -9.73 -16.77 -30.31
N PRO A 286 -10.75 -17.48 -29.81
CA PRO A 286 -10.85 -17.83 -28.39
C PRO A 286 -9.66 -18.67 -27.88
N VAL A 287 -8.98 -19.43 -28.75
CA VAL A 287 -7.79 -20.21 -28.37
C VAL A 287 -6.65 -19.28 -27.96
N TYR A 288 -6.40 -18.23 -28.73
CA TYR A 288 -5.36 -17.25 -28.44
C TYR A 288 -5.77 -16.34 -27.28
N THR A 289 -7.02 -15.87 -27.24
CA THR A 289 -7.52 -15.06 -26.13
C THR A 289 -7.39 -15.79 -24.78
N ASN A 290 -7.76 -17.07 -24.71
CA ASN A 290 -7.60 -17.87 -23.48
C ASN A 290 -6.13 -18.01 -23.07
N ARG A 291 -5.22 -18.11 -24.04
CA ARG A 291 -3.78 -18.21 -23.76
C ARG A 291 -3.21 -16.88 -23.24
N ILE A 292 -3.70 -15.74 -23.72
CA ILE A 292 -3.37 -14.42 -23.17
C ILE A 292 -3.85 -14.29 -21.73
N VAL A 293 -5.07 -14.75 -21.44
CA VAL A 293 -5.61 -14.76 -20.07
C VAL A 293 -4.66 -15.55 -19.16
N GLN A 294 -4.34 -16.81 -19.49
CA GLN A 294 -3.40 -17.63 -18.70
C GLN A 294 -2.04 -16.96 -18.49
N TRP A 295 -1.50 -16.34 -19.54
CA TRP A 295 -0.24 -15.62 -19.42
C TRP A 295 -0.36 -14.40 -18.50
N ALA A 296 -1.42 -13.61 -18.62
CA ALA A 296 -1.68 -12.47 -17.74
C ALA A 296 -1.88 -12.91 -16.27
N GLU A 297 -2.50 -14.07 -16.04
CA GLU A 297 -2.61 -14.66 -14.69
C GLU A 297 -1.21 -14.96 -14.11
N TRP A 298 -0.31 -15.58 -14.88
CA TRP A 298 1.08 -15.84 -14.46
C TRP A 298 1.85 -14.55 -14.17
N GLU A 299 1.70 -13.52 -15.00
CA GLU A 299 2.37 -12.23 -14.77
C GLU A 299 1.81 -11.53 -13.52
N ILE A 300 0.51 -11.64 -13.23
CA ILE A 300 -0.09 -11.12 -11.99
C ILE A 300 0.39 -11.90 -10.76
N GLU A 301 0.50 -13.23 -10.84
CA GLU A 301 1.10 -14.01 -9.76
C GLU A 301 2.55 -13.58 -9.50
N SER A 302 3.31 -13.32 -10.57
CA SER A 302 4.67 -12.82 -10.48
C SER A 302 4.76 -11.43 -9.84
N PHE A 303 3.86 -10.53 -10.25
CA PHE A 303 3.69 -9.22 -9.65
C PHE A 303 3.44 -9.31 -8.14
N VAL A 304 2.47 -10.12 -7.69
CA VAL A 304 2.13 -10.24 -6.27
C VAL A 304 3.31 -10.79 -5.46
N ARG A 305 4.03 -11.78 -6.00
CA ARG A 305 5.23 -12.32 -5.37
C ARG A 305 6.31 -11.25 -5.19
N LEU A 306 6.61 -10.49 -6.25
CA LEU A 306 7.60 -9.42 -6.21
C LEU A 306 7.23 -8.30 -5.25
N VAL A 307 5.94 -7.93 -5.18
CA VAL A 307 5.43 -6.98 -4.18
C VAL A 307 5.71 -7.48 -2.77
N LYS A 308 5.46 -8.77 -2.49
CA LYS A 308 5.69 -9.35 -1.16
C LYS A 308 7.17 -9.41 -0.81
N GLU A 309 8.02 -9.84 -1.73
CA GLU A 309 9.47 -9.99 -1.53
C GLU A 309 10.18 -8.66 -1.27
N ASN A 310 9.69 -7.58 -1.88
CA ASN A 310 10.30 -6.25 -1.79
C ASN A 310 9.49 -5.27 -0.91
N ALA A 311 8.51 -5.77 -0.16
CA ALA A 311 7.69 -4.96 0.73
C ALA A 311 8.52 -4.46 1.95
N PRO A 312 8.15 -3.30 2.53
CA PRO A 312 8.63 -2.94 3.86
C PRO A 312 8.28 -4.01 4.91
N PRO A 313 8.99 -4.06 6.05
CA PRO A 313 8.66 -4.98 7.14
C PRO A 313 7.18 -4.86 7.52
N SER A 314 6.45 -5.97 7.55
CA SER A 314 4.98 -5.98 7.66
C SER A 314 4.42 -5.31 8.92
N GLU A 315 5.23 -5.17 9.98
CA GLU A 315 4.86 -4.46 11.22
C GLU A 315 4.97 -2.93 11.12
N SER A 316 5.62 -2.40 10.08
CA SER A 316 5.78 -0.97 9.87
C SER A 316 4.51 -0.29 9.34
N ILE A 317 4.31 0.98 9.71
CA ILE A 317 3.23 1.85 9.17
C ILE A 317 3.35 1.98 7.65
N SER A 318 4.59 2.03 7.16
CA SER A 318 4.88 2.12 5.72
C SER A 318 4.43 0.88 4.95
N ALA A 319 4.46 -0.31 5.56
CA ALA A 319 3.93 -1.52 4.93
C ALA A 319 2.42 -1.41 4.68
N LEU A 320 1.67 -0.87 5.64
CA LEU A 320 0.22 -0.67 5.50
C LEU A 320 -0.10 0.28 4.35
N ARG A 321 0.65 1.39 4.23
CA ARG A 321 0.50 2.34 3.12
C ARG A 321 0.88 1.71 1.78
N ALA A 322 2.00 0.99 1.72
CA ALA A 322 2.47 0.34 0.50
C ALA A 322 1.49 -0.74 0.00
N ALA A 323 0.91 -1.50 0.93
CA ALA A 323 -0.15 -2.47 0.70
C ALA A 323 -1.42 -1.79 0.16
N GLY A 324 -1.84 -0.69 0.78
CA GLY A 324 -3.02 0.06 0.33
C GLY A 324 -2.84 0.70 -1.05
N ILE A 325 -1.66 1.25 -1.33
CA ILE A 325 -1.29 1.76 -2.66
C ILE A 325 -1.26 0.63 -3.69
N CYS A 326 -0.76 -0.55 -3.33
CA CYS A 326 -0.74 -1.72 -4.19
C CYS A 326 -2.16 -2.10 -4.63
N VAL A 327 -3.07 -2.28 -3.68
CA VAL A 327 -4.49 -2.60 -3.94
C VAL A 327 -5.13 -1.53 -4.82
N GLN A 328 -4.95 -0.25 -4.47
CA GLN A 328 -5.52 0.87 -5.21
C GLN A 328 -5.04 0.90 -6.67
N ALA A 329 -3.72 0.83 -6.89
CA ALA A 329 -3.14 0.93 -8.22
C ALA A 329 -3.48 -0.28 -9.09
N SER A 330 -3.34 -1.49 -8.55
CA SER A 330 -3.59 -2.73 -9.29
C SER A 330 -5.06 -2.91 -9.66
N LEU A 331 -6.02 -2.59 -8.78
CA LEU A 331 -7.44 -2.63 -9.13
C LEU A 331 -7.83 -1.58 -10.15
N SER A 332 -7.28 -0.36 -10.06
CA SER A 332 -7.47 0.67 -11.09
C SER A 332 -6.95 0.21 -12.46
N HIS A 333 -5.82 -0.50 -12.51
CA HIS A 333 -5.33 -1.08 -13.76
C HIS A 333 -6.17 -2.27 -14.23
N CYS A 334 -6.71 -3.09 -13.32
CA CYS A 334 -7.65 -4.15 -13.70
C CYS A 334 -8.90 -3.58 -14.37
N SER A 335 -9.49 -2.49 -13.86
CA SER A 335 -10.68 -1.89 -14.48
C SER A 335 -10.39 -1.37 -15.90
N LEU A 336 -9.19 -0.86 -16.15
CA LEU A 336 -8.71 -0.51 -17.49
C LEU A 336 -8.60 -1.73 -18.41
N LEU A 337 -8.13 -2.87 -17.90
CA LEU A 337 -8.03 -4.14 -18.65
C LEU A 337 -9.40 -4.77 -18.93
N GLU A 338 -10.39 -4.56 -18.07
CA GLU A 338 -11.75 -5.06 -18.28
C GLU A 338 -12.38 -4.51 -19.58
N SER A 339 -12.01 -3.29 -19.99
CA SER A 339 -12.41 -2.72 -21.29
C SER A 339 -11.86 -3.49 -22.51
N GLN A 340 -10.82 -4.30 -22.31
CA GLN A 340 -10.17 -5.16 -23.32
C GLN A 340 -10.60 -6.62 -23.17
N GLY A 341 -11.64 -6.90 -22.38
CA GLY A 341 -12.16 -8.26 -22.17
C GLY A 341 -11.45 -9.08 -21.08
N LEU A 342 -10.43 -8.51 -20.40
CA LEU A 342 -9.68 -9.20 -19.35
C LEU A 342 -10.21 -8.88 -17.95
N LYS A 343 -10.91 -9.84 -17.34
CA LYS A 343 -11.50 -9.70 -15.99
C LYS A 343 -10.61 -10.31 -14.91
N LEU A 344 -9.57 -9.57 -14.48
CA LEU A 344 -8.53 -10.07 -13.57
C LEU A 344 -8.70 -9.61 -12.11
N SER A 345 -9.64 -8.70 -11.84
CA SER A 345 -9.88 -8.10 -10.52
C SER A 345 -10.09 -9.13 -9.41
N LYS A 346 -10.86 -10.20 -9.67
CA LYS A 346 -11.15 -11.25 -8.68
C LYS A 346 -9.91 -12.09 -8.35
N LEU A 347 -9.12 -12.46 -9.36
CA LEU A 347 -7.88 -13.22 -9.17
C LEU A 347 -6.88 -12.41 -8.35
N LEU A 348 -6.65 -11.16 -8.74
CA LEU A 348 -5.76 -10.23 -8.04
C LEU A 348 -6.11 -10.13 -6.55
N MET A 349 -7.40 -10.01 -6.22
CA MET A 349 -7.85 -9.93 -4.84
C MET A 349 -7.63 -11.22 -4.05
N VAL A 350 -7.76 -12.39 -4.69
CA VAL A 350 -7.46 -13.68 -4.06
C VAL A 350 -5.96 -13.77 -3.73
N LEU A 351 -5.10 -13.34 -4.65
CA LEU A 351 -3.64 -13.39 -4.49
C LEU A 351 -3.11 -12.38 -3.47
N LEU A 352 -3.67 -11.15 -3.44
CA LEU A 352 -3.24 -10.11 -2.51
C LEU A 352 -3.75 -10.33 -1.07
N ARG A 353 -4.92 -10.95 -0.89
CA ARG A 353 -5.58 -11.06 0.42
C ARG A 353 -4.67 -11.59 1.55
N PRO A 354 -3.90 -12.69 1.38
CA PRO A 354 -3.01 -13.18 2.44
C PRO A 354 -1.97 -12.14 2.88
N TYR A 355 -1.38 -11.42 1.92
CA TYR A 355 -0.40 -10.37 2.20
C TYR A 355 -1.03 -9.18 2.94
N ILE A 356 -2.21 -8.71 2.50
CA ILE A 356 -2.88 -7.58 3.16
C ILE A 356 -3.33 -7.94 4.59
N GLU A 357 -3.89 -9.13 4.79
CA GLU A 357 -4.31 -9.58 6.13
C GLU A 357 -3.12 -9.75 7.09
N GLU A 358 -1.97 -10.22 6.60
CA GLU A 358 -0.73 -10.31 7.37
C GLU A 358 -0.25 -8.91 7.83
N VAL A 359 -0.22 -7.94 6.91
CA VAL A 359 0.17 -6.55 7.22
C VAL A 359 -0.80 -5.89 8.20
N LEU A 360 -2.12 -6.10 8.03
CA LEU A 360 -3.14 -5.62 8.95
C LEU A 360 -2.94 -6.22 10.35
N GLU A 361 -2.81 -7.55 10.45
CA GLU A 361 -2.60 -8.25 11.73
C GLU A 361 -1.38 -7.71 12.48
N LEU A 362 -0.24 -7.55 11.81
CA LEU A 362 0.98 -7.07 12.43
C LEU A 362 0.89 -5.59 12.86
N ASN A 363 0.26 -4.74 12.07
CA ASN A 363 0.04 -3.33 12.44
C ASN A 363 -0.92 -3.20 13.64
N PHE A 364 -2.01 -3.98 13.68
CA PHE A 364 -2.92 -3.98 14.82
C PHE A 364 -2.28 -4.58 16.08
N ARG A 365 -1.38 -5.56 15.94
CA ARG A 365 -0.58 -6.07 17.05
C ARG A 365 0.39 -5.03 17.58
N ARG A 366 1.04 -4.25 16.71
CA ARG A 366 1.85 -3.10 17.11
C ARG A 366 1.02 -2.08 17.88
N ALA A 367 -0.10 -1.63 17.32
CA ALA A 367 -1.00 -0.68 17.98
C ALA A 367 -1.47 -1.20 19.35
N ARG A 368 -1.78 -2.49 19.46
CA ARG A 368 -2.12 -3.12 20.74
C ARG A 368 -0.99 -2.99 21.76
N ARG A 369 0.26 -3.24 21.38
CA ARG A 369 1.40 -3.06 22.31
C ARG A 369 1.52 -1.62 22.78
N VAL A 370 1.47 -0.66 21.86
CA VAL A 370 1.57 0.78 22.19
C VAL A 370 0.42 1.26 23.07
N ILE A 371 -0.82 0.82 22.80
CA ILE A 371 -1.99 1.23 23.59
C ILE A 371 -1.94 0.70 25.01
N LEU A 372 -1.48 -0.55 25.19
CA LEU A 372 -1.48 -1.22 26.48
C LEU A 372 -0.21 -0.92 27.31
N ASP A 373 0.87 -0.47 26.68
CA ASP A 373 2.11 -0.06 27.35
C ASP A 373 1.97 1.37 27.88
N LEU A 374 1.54 1.49 29.14
CA LEU A 374 1.28 2.76 29.81
C LEU A 374 2.52 3.37 30.50
N ASP A 375 3.62 2.62 30.61
CA ASP A 375 4.85 3.05 31.29
C ASP A 375 5.77 3.89 30.40
N ALA A 376 5.59 3.84 29.07
CA ALA A 376 6.32 4.67 28.11
C ALA A 376 5.75 6.11 28.04
N ILE A 377 5.95 6.89 29.11
CA ILE A 377 5.39 8.24 29.30
C ILE A 377 6.10 9.34 28.45
N ASP A 378 7.11 9.00 27.64
CA ASP A 378 8.02 10.00 27.04
C ASP A 378 7.75 10.37 25.56
N GLU A 379 6.71 9.81 24.92
CA GLU A 379 6.36 10.11 23.52
C GLU A 379 5.16 11.08 23.46
N SER A 380 5.36 12.30 22.96
CA SER A 380 4.23 13.20 22.71
C SER A 380 3.38 12.65 21.56
N PHE A 381 2.11 12.32 21.78
CA PHE A 381 1.19 11.86 20.72
C PHE A 381 0.49 13.07 20.05
N PRO A 382 0.94 13.54 18.86
CA PRO A 382 0.29 14.65 18.19
C PRO A 382 -1.08 14.21 17.63
N LEU A 383 -2.15 14.50 18.37
CA LEU A 383 -3.52 14.33 17.89
C LEU A 383 -4.10 15.64 17.34
N SER A 384 -4.95 15.52 16.32
CA SER A 384 -5.74 16.65 15.84
C SER A 384 -6.56 17.27 16.99
N PRO A 385 -6.65 18.61 17.09
CA PRO A 385 -7.42 19.30 18.13
C PRO A 385 -8.88 18.83 18.23
N ARG A 386 -9.46 18.35 17.11
CA ARG A 386 -10.83 17.80 17.07
C ARG A 386 -11.01 16.50 17.85
N PHE A 387 -9.95 15.72 18.02
CA PHE A 387 -9.95 14.49 18.84
C PHE A 387 -9.39 14.75 20.24
N ALA A 388 -8.40 15.63 20.36
CA ALA A 388 -7.80 15.98 21.65
C ALA A 388 -8.77 16.80 22.55
N SER A 389 -9.52 17.75 22.00
CA SER A 389 -10.39 18.65 22.77
C SER A 389 -11.53 17.95 23.51
N PRO A 390 -12.27 16.99 22.91
CA PRO A 390 -13.28 16.21 23.64
C PRO A 390 -12.67 15.34 24.74
N LEU A 391 -11.50 14.76 24.51
CA LEU A 391 -10.81 13.91 25.49
C LEU A 391 -10.23 14.73 26.66
N SER A 392 -9.81 15.97 26.41
CA SER A 392 -9.30 16.88 27.43
C SER A 392 -10.40 17.51 28.32
N ALA A 393 -11.68 17.32 27.97
CA ALA A 393 -12.79 17.84 28.78
C ALA A 393 -12.85 17.20 30.19
N PHE A 394 -12.23 16.03 30.35
CA PHE A 394 -12.14 15.31 31.62
C PHE A 394 -10.81 15.56 32.36
N SER A 395 -10.05 16.59 31.95
CA SER A 395 -8.74 16.92 32.50
C SER A 395 -8.84 17.58 33.87
N ARG A 396 -8.44 16.87 34.93
CA ARG A 396 -8.04 17.51 36.20
C ARG A 396 -6.57 17.93 36.12
N SER A 397 -6.20 18.93 36.92
CA SER A 397 -4.82 19.42 37.05
C SER A 397 -3.78 18.39 37.51
N SER A 398 -4.16 17.13 37.78
CA SER A 398 -3.31 16.06 38.33
C SER A 398 -3.39 14.68 37.64
N ASP A 399 -4.34 14.41 36.72
CA ASP A 399 -4.57 13.06 36.15
C ASP A 399 -4.20 12.96 34.66
N THR A 400 -2.96 13.30 34.30
CA THR A 400 -2.47 13.28 32.89
C THR A 400 -2.52 11.90 32.23
N ILE A 401 -2.32 10.83 33.01
CA ILE A 401 -2.21 9.44 32.53
C ILE A 401 -3.53 8.93 31.92
N LEU A 402 -4.67 9.34 32.50
CA LEU A 402 -5.98 8.86 32.07
C LEU A 402 -6.39 9.44 30.71
N ILE A 403 -6.16 10.74 30.53
CA ILE A 403 -6.40 11.46 29.28
C ILE A 403 -5.46 10.91 28.19
N ASP A 404 -4.20 10.67 28.57
CA ASP A 404 -3.19 10.11 27.66
C ASP A 404 -3.60 8.73 27.14
N SER A 405 -4.29 7.91 27.94
CA SER A 405 -4.80 6.60 27.48
C SER A 405 -5.79 6.70 26.31
N GLY A 406 -6.75 7.64 26.37
CA GLY A 406 -7.73 7.85 25.32
C GLY A 406 -7.11 8.52 24.08
N ILE A 407 -6.22 9.49 24.31
CA ILE A 407 -5.44 10.14 23.26
C ILE A 407 -4.58 9.11 22.50
N ARG A 408 -3.85 8.27 23.22
CA ARG A 408 -3.01 7.22 22.64
C ARG A 408 -3.81 6.22 21.83
N PHE A 409 -4.96 5.78 22.34
CA PHE A 409 -5.86 4.90 21.59
C PHE A 409 -6.29 5.53 20.27
N MET A 410 -6.83 6.76 20.33
CA MET A 410 -7.31 7.46 19.13
C MET A 410 -6.19 7.76 18.15
N TYR A 411 -4.99 8.10 18.64
CA TYR A 411 -3.81 8.34 17.81
C TYR A 411 -3.43 7.10 17.00
N ASN A 412 -3.32 5.95 17.67
CA ASN A 412 -2.93 4.70 17.01
C ASN A 412 -3.98 4.21 16.00
N VAL A 413 -5.28 4.35 16.31
CA VAL A 413 -6.34 4.03 15.35
C VAL A 413 -6.29 4.97 14.16
N ASN A 414 -6.12 6.27 14.38
CA ASN A 414 -6.06 7.26 13.32
C ASN A 414 -4.83 7.05 12.43
N GLU A 415 -3.66 6.76 13.01
CA GLU A 415 -2.42 6.45 12.29
C GLU A 415 -2.61 5.28 11.32
N ILE A 416 -3.28 4.20 11.75
CA ILE A 416 -3.60 3.05 10.90
C ILE A 416 -4.56 3.46 9.79
N VAL A 417 -5.68 4.10 10.12
CA VAL A 417 -6.73 4.46 9.16
C VAL A 417 -6.21 5.42 8.08
N GLU A 418 -5.34 6.37 8.44
CA GLU A 418 -4.74 7.33 7.50
C GLU A 418 -3.82 6.67 6.45
N GLN A 419 -3.29 5.46 6.71
CA GLN A 419 -2.50 4.74 5.70
C GLN A 419 -3.36 3.98 4.68
N LEU A 420 -4.65 3.78 4.96
CA LEU A 420 -5.53 2.98 4.13
C LEU A 420 -6.07 3.78 2.95
N THR A 421 -6.06 3.17 1.78
CA THR A 421 -6.67 3.74 0.57
C THR A 421 -8.17 3.41 0.50
N PRO A 422 -8.99 4.19 -0.24
CA PRO A 422 -10.42 3.93 -0.37
C PRO A 422 -10.75 2.51 -0.85
N LEU A 423 -10.03 1.97 -1.84
CA LEU A 423 -10.26 0.59 -2.31
C LEU A 423 -9.85 -0.46 -1.28
N THR A 424 -8.86 -0.18 -0.43
CA THR A 424 -8.51 -1.07 0.68
C THR A 424 -9.62 -1.11 1.72
N ILE A 425 -10.19 0.04 2.07
CA ILE A 425 -11.33 0.13 2.99
C ILE A 425 -12.55 -0.58 2.41
N LEU A 426 -12.81 -0.44 1.11
CA LEU A 426 -13.91 -1.11 0.43
C LEU A 426 -13.82 -2.64 0.51
N HIS A 427 -12.62 -3.20 0.31
CA HIS A 427 -12.44 -4.65 0.23
C HIS A 427 -12.10 -5.33 1.57
N PHE A 428 -11.49 -4.61 2.51
CA PHE A 428 -11.02 -5.14 3.80
C PHE A 428 -11.70 -4.47 5.00
N GLY A 429 -12.72 -3.63 4.78
CA GLY A 429 -13.42 -2.87 5.81
C GLY A 429 -13.91 -3.72 6.97
N GLY A 430 -14.57 -4.84 6.71
CA GLY A 430 -15.01 -5.77 7.75
C GLY A 430 -13.86 -6.31 8.62
N SER A 431 -12.71 -6.65 8.03
CA SER A 431 -11.51 -7.10 8.76
C SER A 431 -10.95 -5.98 9.63
N ILE A 432 -10.82 -4.78 9.07
CA ILE A 432 -10.34 -3.58 9.80
C ILE A 432 -11.26 -3.26 10.98
N LEU A 433 -12.57 -3.20 10.75
CA LEU A 433 -13.57 -2.92 11.78
C LEU A 433 -13.54 -3.96 12.91
N SER A 434 -13.48 -5.25 12.57
CA SER A 434 -13.35 -6.34 13.54
C SER A 434 -12.10 -6.18 14.42
N ARG A 435 -10.96 -5.82 13.82
CA ARG A 435 -9.70 -5.63 14.55
C ARG A 435 -9.73 -4.40 15.44
N ILE A 436 -10.37 -3.31 15.00
CA ILE A 436 -10.61 -2.12 15.84
C ILE A 436 -11.52 -2.48 17.02
N SER A 437 -12.58 -3.27 16.83
CA SER A 437 -13.42 -3.74 17.94
C SER A 437 -12.64 -4.58 18.95
N GLN A 438 -11.79 -5.49 18.48
CA GLN A 438 -10.94 -6.30 19.36
C GLN A 438 -9.95 -5.43 20.14
N LEU A 439 -9.37 -4.42 19.49
CA LEU A 439 -8.47 -3.46 20.13
C LEU A 439 -9.20 -2.65 21.20
N PHE A 440 -10.41 -2.17 20.89
CA PHE A 440 -11.25 -1.44 21.83
C PHE A 440 -11.66 -2.30 23.03
N ALA A 441 -12.08 -3.56 22.81
CA ALA A 441 -12.41 -4.48 23.89
C ALA A 441 -11.21 -4.74 24.82
N LYS A 442 -9.99 -4.87 24.26
CA LYS A 442 -8.76 -5.00 25.07
C LYS A 442 -8.42 -3.73 25.84
N TYR A 443 -8.59 -2.57 25.23
CA TYR A 443 -8.44 -1.27 25.90
C TYR A 443 -9.43 -1.15 27.08
N VAL A 444 -10.71 -1.45 26.86
CA VAL A 444 -11.72 -1.47 27.92
C VAL A 444 -11.37 -2.48 29.03
N GLY A 445 -10.84 -3.66 28.68
CA GLY A 445 -10.36 -4.62 29.68
C GLY A 445 -9.29 -4.06 30.62
N VAL A 446 -8.37 -3.23 30.11
CA VAL A 446 -7.40 -2.51 30.95
C VAL A 446 -8.08 -1.46 31.81
N LEU A 447 -9.05 -0.72 31.25
CA LEU A 447 -9.83 0.25 32.02
C LEU A 447 -10.62 -0.41 33.16
N ILE A 448 -11.19 -1.61 32.95
CA ILE A 448 -11.86 -2.39 33.99
C ILE A 448 -10.88 -2.77 35.11
N LYS A 449 -9.67 -3.24 34.76
CA LYS A 449 -8.62 -3.56 35.73
C LYS A 449 -8.11 -2.34 36.52
N ALA A 450 -8.21 -1.15 35.94
CA ALA A 450 -7.85 0.10 36.60
C ALA A 450 -8.91 0.58 37.61
N LEU A 451 -10.15 0.10 37.53
CA LEU A 451 -11.16 0.36 38.56
C LEU A 451 -10.79 -0.39 39.86
N PRO A 452 -11.14 0.13 41.05
CA PRO A 452 -10.96 -0.62 42.28
C PRO A 452 -11.71 -1.96 42.19
N GLY A 453 -11.27 -3.00 42.93
CA GLY A 453 -11.95 -4.31 43.02
C GLY A 453 -12.54 -4.53 44.42
N PRO A 454 -13.53 -5.43 44.61
CA PRO A 454 -14.26 -5.56 45.87
C PRO A 454 -13.53 -6.29 47.01
N SER A 455 -12.36 -6.92 46.79
CA SER A 455 -11.47 -7.40 47.86
C SER A 455 -10.14 -7.85 47.28
N GLU A 456 -9.03 -7.42 47.86
CA GLU A 456 -7.67 -7.87 47.52
C GLU A 456 -7.36 -9.30 48.03
N ASP A 457 -8.34 -10.05 48.56
CA ASP A 457 -8.09 -11.28 49.33
C ASP A 457 -8.38 -12.61 48.60
N ASP A 458 -8.87 -12.61 47.35
CA ASP A 458 -9.23 -13.87 46.64
C ASP A 458 -8.38 -14.20 45.40
N ASN A 459 -7.42 -13.36 45.00
CA ASN A 459 -6.53 -13.64 43.87
C ASN A 459 -5.09 -13.92 44.32
N LEU A 460 -4.93 -14.88 45.23
CA LEU A 460 -3.63 -15.47 45.58
C LEU A 460 -3.17 -16.48 44.51
N THR A 461 -3.25 -16.21 43.20
CA THR A 461 -2.49 -17.01 42.18
C THR A 461 -2.48 -16.51 40.73
N GLU A 462 -2.96 -15.31 40.39
CA GLU A 462 -2.68 -14.76 39.05
C GLU A 462 -1.51 -13.81 39.13
N LEU A 463 -0.49 -14.06 38.29
CA LEU A 463 0.70 -13.24 38.12
C LEU A 463 0.37 -11.77 38.38
N LYS A 464 1.15 -11.14 39.25
CA LYS A 464 1.15 -9.71 39.52
C LYS A 464 1.42 -8.98 38.19
N GLU A 465 0.38 -8.84 37.36
CA GLU A 465 0.39 -7.96 36.21
C GLU A 465 0.52 -6.57 36.81
N ASP A 466 1.62 -5.87 36.53
CA ASP A 466 1.79 -4.47 36.92
C ASP A 466 0.61 -3.69 36.34
N ILE A 467 -0.31 -3.28 37.21
CA ILE A 467 -1.43 -2.42 36.83
C ILE A 467 -0.85 -1.01 36.74
N PRO A 468 -0.73 -0.42 35.54
CA PRO A 468 -0.02 0.84 35.36
C PRO A 468 -0.73 2.05 35.99
N PHE A 469 -2.04 1.94 36.27
CA PHE A 469 -2.83 3.00 36.89
C PHE A 469 -4.06 2.45 37.64
N ARG A 470 -4.39 3.03 38.80
CA ARG A 470 -5.58 2.69 39.59
C ARG A 470 -6.44 3.94 39.82
N ALA A 471 -7.71 3.89 39.41
CA ALA A 471 -8.68 4.97 39.59
C ALA A 471 -9.26 4.92 41.01
N GLU A 472 -8.54 5.46 41.99
CA GLU A 472 -8.91 5.35 43.41
C GLU A 472 -10.08 6.27 43.79
N THR A 473 -10.17 7.45 43.17
CA THR A 473 -11.24 8.41 43.49
C THR A 473 -12.48 8.20 42.61
N ASP A 474 -13.64 8.45 43.18
CA ASP A 474 -14.94 8.52 42.50
C ASP A 474 -14.84 9.36 41.21
N ALA A 475 -14.16 10.49 41.32
CA ALA A 475 -13.96 11.45 40.25
C ALA A 475 -13.08 10.87 39.11
N GLN A 476 -12.01 10.12 39.43
CA GLN A 476 -11.17 9.41 38.44
C GLN A 476 -11.94 8.28 37.73
N GLN A 477 -12.77 7.54 38.46
CA GLN A 477 -13.58 6.45 37.89
C GLN A 477 -14.62 6.99 36.89
N LEU A 478 -15.28 8.11 37.19
CA LEU A 478 -16.18 8.77 36.23
C LEU A 478 -15.46 9.35 35.02
N ALA A 479 -14.27 9.94 35.22
CA ALA A 479 -13.46 10.44 34.11
C ALA A 479 -13.05 9.29 33.16
N LEU A 480 -12.76 8.10 33.71
CA LEU A 480 -12.39 6.91 32.95
C LEU A 480 -13.56 6.41 32.09
N LEU A 481 -14.78 6.35 32.65
CA LEU A 481 -15.99 6.07 31.88
C LEU A 481 -16.23 7.13 30.80
N GLY A 482 -16.09 8.41 31.13
CA GLY A 482 -16.28 9.53 30.22
C GLY A 482 -15.33 9.49 29.02
N ILE A 483 -14.05 9.18 29.26
CA ILE A 483 -13.04 9.01 28.22
C ILE A 483 -13.36 7.80 27.34
N ALA A 484 -13.71 6.65 27.92
CA ALA A 484 -14.07 5.45 27.16
C ALA A 484 -15.28 5.70 26.24
N PHE A 485 -16.32 6.37 26.75
CA PHE A 485 -17.48 6.80 25.95
C PHE A 485 -17.08 7.77 24.84
N THR A 486 -16.23 8.75 25.15
CA THR A 486 -15.77 9.72 24.16
C THR A 486 -14.97 9.05 23.04
N VAL A 487 -14.10 8.10 23.36
CA VAL A 487 -13.37 7.30 22.36
C VAL A 487 -14.35 6.55 21.46
N ALA A 488 -15.36 5.88 22.03
CA ALA A 488 -16.36 5.15 21.26
C ALA A 488 -17.18 6.04 20.30
N GLU A 489 -17.52 7.27 20.72
CA GLU A 489 -18.21 8.25 19.89
C GLU A 489 -17.31 8.82 18.77
N LEU A 490 -16.01 8.99 19.04
CA LEU A 490 -15.06 9.53 18.07
C LEU A 490 -14.58 8.49 17.04
N LEU A 491 -14.60 7.20 17.37
CA LEU A 491 -14.17 6.09 16.51
C LEU A 491 -14.86 6.09 15.13
N PRO A 492 -16.21 6.18 15.04
CA PRO A 492 -16.90 6.38 13.77
C PRO A 492 -16.32 7.51 12.93
N MET A 493 -16.11 8.66 13.56
CA MET A 493 -15.62 9.85 12.86
C MET A 493 -14.20 9.65 12.34
N ALA A 494 -13.33 8.98 13.08
CA ALA A 494 -11.97 8.67 12.64
C ALA A 494 -11.97 7.76 11.40
N ILE A 495 -12.82 6.72 11.39
CA ILE A 495 -12.85 5.72 10.33
C ILE A 495 -13.48 6.25 9.04
N TRP A 496 -14.55 7.05 9.13
CA TRP A 496 -15.31 7.50 7.96
C TRP A 496 -14.83 8.81 7.32
N ARG A 497 -13.82 9.49 7.91
CA ARG A 497 -13.21 10.69 7.29
C ARG A 497 -12.58 10.37 5.93
N THR A 498 -11.86 9.26 5.82
CA THR A 498 -11.16 8.84 4.60
C THR A 498 -12.10 8.46 3.45
N GLN A 499 -13.36 8.13 3.74
CA GLN A 499 -14.34 7.75 2.72
C GLN A 499 -14.98 8.97 2.03
N ASN A 500 -15.19 10.07 2.76
CA ASN A 500 -15.92 11.24 2.25
C ASN A 500 -15.07 12.16 1.36
N GLU A 501 -13.75 12.13 1.47
CA GLU A 501 -12.84 12.92 0.60
C GLU A 501 -12.71 12.36 -0.83
N SER A 502 -13.18 11.12 -1.06
CA SER A 502 -12.97 10.39 -2.32
C SER A 502 -14.17 10.36 -3.28
N LYS A 503 -15.28 11.05 -2.97
CA LYS A 503 -16.48 11.04 -3.82
C LYS A 503 -16.36 12.00 -5.01
N GLU A 504 -15.91 11.49 -6.16
CA GLU A 504 -16.29 12.06 -7.46
C GLU A 504 -17.71 11.58 -7.85
N PRO A 505 -18.54 12.42 -8.50
CA PRO A 505 -19.92 12.10 -8.79
C PRO A 505 -20.02 11.35 -10.12
N GLY A 506 -20.03 10.02 -10.09
CA GLY A 506 -20.42 9.23 -11.27
C GLY A 506 -20.02 7.77 -11.20
N SER A 507 -20.90 6.89 -10.70
CA SER A 507 -20.70 5.45 -10.78
C SER A 507 -22.04 4.71 -10.59
N GLY A 508 -22.15 3.53 -11.23
CA GLY A 508 -23.39 2.87 -11.64
C GLY A 508 -24.03 1.88 -10.63
N PRO A 509 -24.94 0.99 -11.11
CA PRO A 509 -25.89 0.24 -10.26
C PRO A 509 -25.28 -0.75 -9.25
N THR A 510 -24.00 -1.14 -9.43
CA THR A 510 -23.28 -2.11 -8.59
C THR A 510 -22.90 -1.57 -7.20
N GLU A 511 -22.90 -0.25 -7.01
CA GLU A 511 -22.62 0.38 -5.71
C GLU A 511 -23.72 0.10 -4.67
N ASN A 512 -24.98 -0.05 -5.10
CA ASN A 512 -26.13 -0.17 -4.19
C ASN A 512 -26.10 -1.43 -3.30
N ILE A 513 -25.50 -2.54 -3.77
CA ILE A 513 -25.37 -3.79 -3.01
C ILE A 513 -24.18 -3.72 -2.03
N VAL A 514 -23.11 -3.02 -2.41
CA VAL A 514 -21.91 -2.84 -1.57
C VAL A 514 -22.17 -1.81 -0.46
N HIS A 515 -22.96 -0.78 -0.74
CA HIS A 515 -23.40 0.21 0.26
C HIS A 515 -24.32 -0.41 1.33
N THR A 516 -25.16 -1.38 0.97
CA THR A 516 -26.02 -2.06 1.94
C THR A 516 -25.24 -3.04 2.83
N ALA A 517 -24.28 -3.77 2.28
CA ALA A 517 -23.39 -4.63 3.06
C ALA A 517 -22.51 -3.83 4.05
N SER A 518 -21.88 -2.75 3.57
CA SER A 518 -21.06 -1.85 4.42
C SER A 518 -21.87 -1.12 5.50
N ALA A 519 -23.13 -0.76 5.22
CA ALA A 519 -24.03 -0.20 6.23
C ALA A 519 -24.41 -1.21 7.31
N MET A 520 -24.62 -2.48 6.93
CA MET A 520 -24.95 -3.56 7.87
C MET A 520 -23.73 -3.90 8.76
N GLU A 521 -22.53 -3.98 8.18
CA GLU A 521 -21.27 -4.14 8.93
C GLU A 521 -21.02 -2.99 9.90
N SER A 522 -21.31 -1.74 9.50
CA SER A 522 -21.20 -0.56 10.39
C SER A 522 -22.12 -0.66 11.61
N LYS A 523 -23.34 -1.16 11.44
CA LYS A 523 -24.30 -1.31 12.54
C LYS A 523 -23.89 -2.42 13.51
N GLU A 524 -23.45 -3.56 12.98
CA GLU A 524 -22.96 -4.68 13.79
C GLU A 524 -21.71 -4.29 14.57
N TRP A 525 -20.78 -3.60 13.92
CA TRP A 525 -19.56 -3.09 14.54
C TRP A 525 -19.87 -2.13 15.71
N ARG A 526 -20.80 -1.18 15.53
CA ARG A 526 -21.24 -0.29 16.63
C ARG A 526 -21.81 -1.05 17.81
N ARG A 527 -22.54 -2.15 17.57
CA ARG A 527 -23.05 -3.00 18.65
C ARG A 527 -21.92 -3.64 19.46
N HIS A 528 -20.85 -4.09 18.81
CA HIS A 528 -19.68 -4.66 19.50
C HIS A 528 -18.95 -3.63 20.35
N ILE A 529 -18.79 -2.40 19.85
CA ILE A 529 -18.22 -1.29 20.62
C ILE A 529 -19.11 -0.97 21.83
N GLN A 530 -20.42 -0.87 21.63
CA GLN A 530 -21.38 -0.61 22.71
C GLN A 530 -21.38 -1.72 23.77
N HIS A 531 -21.31 -2.99 23.36
CA HIS A 531 -21.21 -4.12 24.29
C HIS A 531 -19.98 -4.00 25.19
N SER A 532 -18.82 -3.63 24.63
CA SER A 532 -17.60 -3.42 25.42
C SER A 532 -17.78 -2.27 26.42
N LEU A 533 -18.45 -1.18 26.03
CA LEU A 533 -18.79 -0.10 26.96
C LEU A 533 -19.76 -0.52 28.06
N ASP A 534 -20.76 -1.33 27.71
CA ASP A 534 -21.73 -1.83 28.68
C ASP A 534 -21.04 -2.74 29.71
N GLU A 535 -20.05 -3.56 29.33
CA GLU A 535 -19.22 -4.33 30.28
C GLU A 535 -18.49 -3.42 31.29
N LEU A 536 -17.90 -2.32 30.82
CA LEU A 536 -17.24 -1.34 31.70
C LEU A 536 -18.25 -0.66 32.64
N ARG A 537 -19.41 -0.26 32.11
CA ARG A 537 -20.48 0.36 32.89
C ARG A 537 -21.00 -0.60 33.95
N ASP A 538 -21.25 -1.85 33.59
CA ASP A 538 -21.77 -2.86 34.48
C ASP A 538 -20.76 -3.18 35.60
N HIS A 539 -19.47 -3.27 35.29
CA HIS A 539 -18.41 -3.41 36.29
C HIS A 539 -18.39 -2.21 37.25
N PHE A 540 -18.37 -0.99 36.74
CA PHE A 540 -18.43 0.23 37.56
C PHE A 540 -19.68 0.30 38.43
N CYS A 541 -20.86 0.05 37.87
CA CYS A 541 -22.12 0.08 38.63
C CYS A 541 -22.14 -0.99 39.72
N ARG A 542 -21.68 -2.21 39.42
CA ARG A 542 -21.58 -3.29 40.40
C ARG A 542 -20.62 -2.94 41.53
N GLN A 543 -19.43 -2.43 41.19
CA GLN A 543 -18.42 -1.94 42.13
C GLN A 543 -19.00 -0.85 43.04
N TYR A 544 -19.67 0.14 42.45
CA TYR A 544 -20.24 1.27 43.16
C TYR A 544 -21.36 0.83 44.12
N VAL A 545 -22.25 -0.05 43.67
CA VAL A 545 -23.31 -0.63 44.51
C VAL A 545 -22.72 -1.45 45.65
N LEU A 546 -21.68 -2.25 45.40
CA LEU A 546 -21.01 -3.03 46.45
C LEU A 546 -20.35 -2.13 47.49
N ASN A 547 -19.63 -1.08 47.07
CA ASN A 547 -19.03 -0.09 47.96
C ASN A 547 -20.08 0.75 48.72
N PHE A 548 -21.29 0.87 48.18
CA PHE A 548 -22.40 1.54 48.84
C PHE A 548 -23.06 0.65 49.91
N ILE A 549 -23.14 -0.66 49.67
CA ILE A 549 -23.76 -1.62 50.60
C ILE A 549 -22.77 -2.03 51.70
N TYR A 550 -21.50 -2.21 51.36
CA TYR A 550 -20.44 -2.69 52.23
C TYR A 550 -19.35 -1.63 52.39
N SER A 551 -18.87 -1.45 53.63
CA SER A 551 -17.68 -0.63 53.87
C SER A 551 -16.43 -1.35 53.38
N ARG A 552 -15.33 -0.61 53.22
CA ARG A 552 -14.00 -1.15 52.88
C ARG A 552 -13.49 -2.24 53.85
N GLU A 553 -14.13 -2.36 55.02
CA GLU A 553 -13.85 -3.34 56.08
C GLU A 553 -14.84 -4.52 56.07
N GLY A 554 -15.70 -4.64 55.05
CA GLY A 554 -16.68 -5.73 54.92
C GLY A 554 -17.94 -5.60 55.78
N LYS A 555 -18.11 -4.49 56.51
CA LYS A 555 -19.30 -4.23 57.33
C LYS A 555 -20.43 -3.69 56.47
N THR A 556 -21.66 -4.17 56.66
CA THR A 556 -22.83 -3.62 55.95
C THR A 556 -23.08 -2.17 56.38
N GLN A 557 -22.90 -1.21 55.48
CA GLN A 557 -23.27 0.20 55.69
C GLN A 557 -24.78 0.37 55.71
N LEU A 558 -25.49 -0.48 54.97
CA LEU A 558 -26.95 -0.58 54.97
C LEU A 558 -27.42 -1.61 56.00
N ASN A 559 -27.92 -1.14 57.14
CA ASN A 559 -28.57 -1.99 58.14
C ASN A 559 -30.10 -1.82 58.10
N ALA A 560 -30.84 -2.82 58.60
CA ALA A 560 -32.30 -2.75 58.71
C ALA A 560 -32.77 -1.61 59.63
N GLN A 561 -31.90 -1.10 60.50
CA GLN A 561 -32.21 0.02 61.39
C GLN A 561 -32.34 1.35 60.64
N ILE A 562 -31.71 1.55 59.47
CA ILE A 562 -31.90 2.75 58.63
C ILE A 562 -33.35 2.87 58.11
N TYR A 563 -34.03 1.74 57.90
CA TYR A 563 -35.44 1.73 57.50
C TYR A 563 -36.42 1.88 58.66
N LEU A 564 -35.98 1.54 59.88
CA LEU A 564 -36.82 1.51 61.09
C LEU A 564 -36.64 2.75 61.95
N ASN A 565 -35.43 3.32 61.98
CA ASN A 565 -35.06 4.52 62.72
C ASN A 565 -34.48 5.52 61.72
N GLY A 566 -35.25 6.54 61.35
CA GLY A 566 -34.81 7.67 60.51
C GLY A 566 -33.81 8.61 61.20
N LYS A 567 -32.85 8.06 61.95
CA LYS A 567 -31.71 8.72 62.59
C LYS A 567 -30.57 7.71 62.66
N GLY A 568 -29.67 7.76 61.69
CA GLY A 568 -28.33 7.18 61.81
C GLY A 568 -27.35 8.31 62.13
N ASP A 569 -26.58 8.15 63.21
CA ASP A 569 -25.84 9.23 63.89
C ASP A 569 -24.61 9.79 63.15
N ASP A 570 -24.32 9.42 61.89
CA ASP A 570 -23.09 9.87 61.20
C ASP A 570 -23.29 10.36 59.75
N LEU A 571 -24.51 10.72 59.36
CA LEU A 571 -24.77 11.34 58.05
C LEU A 571 -25.46 12.68 58.26
N ILE A 572 -24.77 13.77 57.88
CA ILE A 572 -25.28 15.14 57.90
C ILE A 572 -26.56 15.19 57.05
N TRP A 573 -27.72 15.17 57.71
CA TRP A 573 -29.05 15.17 57.11
C TRP A 573 -29.71 16.55 57.29
N ASP A 574 -29.05 17.60 56.80
CA ASP A 574 -29.63 18.96 56.76
C ASP A 574 -30.24 19.23 55.38
N ALA A 575 -31.35 18.54 55.09
CA ALA A 575 -32.35 19.01 54.13
C ALA A 575 -33.72 18.50 54.61
N GLY A 576 -34.66 19.43 54.80
CA GLY A 576 -35.97 19.19 55.41
C GLY A 576 -36.86 18.17 54.69
N PRO A 577 -38.01 17.81 55.28
CA PRO A 577 -38.87 16.76 54.76
C PRO A 577 -39.42 17.13 53.38
N LEU A 578 -39.06 16.35 52.36
CA LEU A 578 -39.59 16.49 51.00
C LEU A 578 -41.08 16.10 50.96
N PRO A 579 -41.89 16.78 50.12
CA PRO A 579 -43.32 16.52 50.01
C PRO A 579 -43.58 15.16 49.38
N SER A 580 -44.59 14.48 49.94
CA SER A 580 -45.11 13.18 49.51
C SER A 580 -45.48 13.16 48.03
N LEU A 581 -44.67 12.48 47.21
CA LEU A 581 -45.05 12.01 45.87
C LEU A 581 -45.17 10.48 45.89
N PRO A 582 -46.20 9.88 45.25
CA PRO A 582 -46.42 8.45 45.27
C PRO A 582 -45.47 7.74 44.30
N SER A 583 -44.93 6.60 44.72
CA SER A 583 -44.01 5.70 44.00
C SER A 583 -42.53 6.13 43.91
N LEU A 584 -41.92 6.48 45.04
CA LEU A 584 -40.47 6.47 45.13
C LEU A 584 -39.94 5.02 45.25
N PRO A 585 -38.88 4.66 44.51
CA PRO A 585 -38.10 3.45 44.78
C PRO A 585 -37.52 3.47 46.21
N SER A 586 -37.22 2.30 46.77
CA SER A 586 -36.77 2.11 48.16
C SER A 586 -35.72 3.14 48.61
N LEU A 587 -35.71 3.57 49.89
CA LEU A 587 -34.74 4.51 50.48
C LEU A 587 -33.27 4.40 49.96
N PRO A 588 -32.67 3.20 49.83
CA PRO A 588 -31.33 3.06 49.26
C PRO A 588 -31.20 3.57 47.84
N PHE A 589 -32.25 3.41 47.02
CA PHE A 589 -32.27 3.87 45.64
C PHE A 589 -32.29 5.41 45.56
N GLN A 590 -32.99 6.08 46.49
CA GLN A 590 -32.98 7.54 46.58
C GLN A 590 -31.61 8.07 47.00
N VAL A 591 -30.98 7.42 47.99
CA VAL A 591 -29.62 7.76 48.44
C VAL A 591 -28.60 7.53 47.32
N LEU A 592 -28.73 6.42 46.59
CA LEU A 592 -27.87 6.08 45.46
C LEU A 592 -28.02 7.12 44.32
N ILE A 593 -29.25 7.55 44.01
CA ILE A 593 -29.50 8.63 43.05
C ILE A 593 -28.89 9.94 43.51
N MET A 594 -29.11 10.34 44.77
CA MET A 594 -28.58 11.60 45.29
C MET A 594 -27.05 11.65 45.25
N ARG A 595 -26.39 10.53 45.62
CA ARG A 595 -24.94 10.41 45.58
C ARG A 595 -24.39 10.43 44.15
N PHE A 596 -25.08 9.76 43.21
CA PHE A 596 -24.75 9.80 41.79
C PHE A 596 -24.92 11.21 41.21
N CYS A 597 -26.03 11.89 41.52
CA CYS A 597 -26.29 13.27 41.10
C CYS A 597 -25.22 14.25 41.61
N ALA A 598 -24.82 14.16 42.88
CA ALA A 598 -23.76 14.99 43.45
C ALA A 598 -22.41 14.76 42.73
N MET A 599 -22.05 13.49 42.54
CA MET A 599 -20.81 13.08 41.86
C MET A 599 -20.78 13.54 40.39
N THR A 600 -21.89 13.46 39.67
CA THR A 600 -22.00 13.97 38.29
C THR A 600 -22.00 15.49 38.21
N ALA A 601 -22.61 16.18 39.18
CA ALA A 601 -22.61 17.64 39.22
C ALA A 601 -21.19 18.20 39.39
N ASP A 602 -20.39 17.60 40.27
CA ASP A 602 -18.99 18.00 40.47
C ASP A 602 -18.16 17.82 39.18
N VAL A 603 -18.31 16.68 38.49
CA VAL A 603 -17.61 16.40 37.22
C VAL A 603 -18.07 17.33 36.09
N ILE A 604 -19.37 17.62 35.98
CA ILE A 604 -19.93 18.49 34.93
C ILE A 604 -19.53 19.95 35.15
N CYS A 605 -19.59 20.44 36.39
CA CYS A 605 -19.19 21.81 36.72
C CYS A 605 -17.68 22.03 36.51
N GLU A 606 -16.85 21.02 36.75
CA GLU A 606 -15.41 21.08 36.46
C GLU A 606 -15.10 20.98 34.95
N ALA A 607 -15.76 20.08 34.21
CA ALA A 607 -15.60 19.98 32.75
C ALA A 607 -15.97 21.30 32.04
N ALA A 608 -17.02 21.98 32.53
CA ALA A 608 -17.41 23.31 32.08
C ALA A 608 -16.38 24.40 32.41
N ALA A 609 -15.69 24.30 33.55
CA ALA A 609 -14.64 25.24 33.95
C ALA A 609 -13.37 25.09 33.09
N VAL A 610 -13.02 23.87 32.66
CA VAL A 610 -11.85 23.58 31.80
C VAL A 610 -12.08 23.98 30.34
N SER A 611 -13.33 23.94 29.85
CA SER A 611 -13.64 24.27 28.44
C SER A 611 -13.75 25.77 28.12
N ASN A 612 -13.47 26.65 29.10
CA ASN A 612 -13.61 28.11 28.99
C ASN A 612 -14.95 28.58 28.39
N CYS A 613 -16.00 27.76 28.58
CA CYS A 613 -17.35 28.08 28.14
C CYS A 613 -18.12 28.55 29.37
N GLY A 614 -18.70 29.76 29.32
CA GLY A 614 -19.44 30.40 30.42
C GLY A 614 -20.74 29.68 30.79
N TRP A 615 -20.65 28.44 31.25
CA TRP A 615 -21.75 27.68 31.83
C TRP A 615 -21.73 27.88 33.34
N ARG A 616 -22.75 28.55 33.89
CA ARG A 616 -23.01 28.51 35.33
C ARG A 616 -23.80 27.25 35.64
N CYS A 617 -23.28 26.39 36.50
CA CYS A 617 -24.07 25.35 37.16
C CYS A 617 -25.14 26.03 38.05
N ILE A 618 -26.41 25.82 37.72
CA ILE A 618 -27.53 26.24 38.58
C ILE A 618 -27.65 25.17 39.68
N THR A 619 -27.39 25.58 40.92
CA THR A 619 -27.64 24.75 42.10
C THR A 619 -29.12 24.47 42.26
N TRP A 620 -29.44 23.23 42.62
CA TRP A 620 -30.80 22.74 42.87
C TRP A 620 -31.42 23.52 44.03
N LYS A 621 -32.28 24.50 43.73
CA LYS A 621 -33.27 25.01 44.67
C LYS A 621 -34.61 24.50 44.21
N GLY A 622 -35.13 23.52 44.95
CA GLY A 622 -36.38 22.86 44.63
C GLY A 622 -37.52 23.85 44.52
N GLU A 623 -38.18 23.85 43.36
CA GLU A 623 -39.63 23.96 43.21
C GLU A 623 -39.98 23.85 41.73
N ASN A 624 -40.93 22.96 41.45
CA ASN A 624 -41.64 22.70 40.19
C ASN A 624 -40.90 21.99 39.05
N THR A 625 -41.48 20.85 38.70
CA THR A 625 -41.33 20.09 37.47
C THR A 625 -41.49 20.97 36.24
N GLU A 626 -40.45 21.03 35.39
CA GLU A 626 -40.50 20.90 33.92
C GLU A 626 -39.14 21.26 33.29
N ASN A 627 -38.64 20.37 32.43
CA ASN A 627 -37.55 20.53 31.46
C ASN A 627 -36.11 20.77 31.98
N PHE A 628 -35.24 19.79 31.73
CA PHE A 628 -33.81 20.03 31.55
C PHE A 628 -33.61 20.93 30.32
N ALA A 629 -33.31 22.22 30.53
CA ALA A 629 -32.89 23.13 29.48
C ALA A 629 -31.55 23.75 29.86
N CYS A 630 -30.52 23.42 29.09
CA CYS A 630 -29.24 24.13 29.06
C CYS A 630 -29.45 25.51 28.42
N GLN A 631 -29.45 26.59 29.23
CA GLN A 631 -29.64 27.94 28.71
C GLN A 631 -28.28 28.62 28.49
N ALA A 632 -27.91 28.79 27.22
CA ALA A 632 -26.74 29.57 26.82
C ALA A 632 -26.98 31.06 27.14
N ASN A 633 -26.09 31.68 27.91
CA ASN A 633 -26.14 33.11 28.16
C ASN A 633 -25.65 33.86 26.91
N ARG A 634 -26.57 34.37 26.09
CA ARG A 634 -26.27 35.43 25.10
C ARG A 634 -26.24 36.76 25.84
N ASP A 635 -25.12 37.06 26.48
CA ASP A 635 -24.78 38.42 26.88
C ASP A 635 -23.35 38.73 26.41
N SER A 636 -23.25 39.03 25.12
CA SER A 636 -22.18 39.86 24.58
C SER A 636 -22.79 40.76 23.49
N GLY A 637 -23.70 41.62 23.91
CA GLY A 637 -24.18 42.74 23.11
C GLY A 637 -23.43 44.02 23.49
N ASN A 638 -22.44 44.39 22.68
CA ASN A 638 -22.23 45.72 22.08
C ASN A 638 -20.75 45.84 21.63
N MET A 639 -20.47 45.75 20.33
CA MET A 639 -20.60 46.80 19.30
C MET A 639 -19.36 47.72 19.28
N VAL A 640 -18.66 47.75 18.14
CA VAL A 640 -18.23 48.94 17.36
C VAL A 640 -17.02 48.57 16.47
N VAL A 641 -17.28 48.64 15.15
CA VAL A 641 -16.42 48.59 13.94
C VAL A 641 -15.65 47.30 13.65
#